data_AF-A0A948MZN9-F1
#
_entry.id   AF-A0A948MZN9-F1
#
_cell.length_a   1.000
_cell.length_b   1.000
_cell.length_c   1.000
_cell.angle_alpha   90.00
_cell.angle_beta   90.00
_cell.angle_gamma   90.00
#
_symmetry.space_group_name_H-M   'P 1'
#
loop_
_entity.id
_entity.type
_entity.pdbx_description
1 polymer ?
#
loop_
_entity_poly.entity_id
_entity_poly.type
_entity_poly.pdbx_seq_one_letter_code
_entity_poly.pdbx_strand_id
1 'polypeptide(L)'
;MSVSLQAFPSVASAGLLDGLLGGGAKPAAGPVKPLGGNLRPFYGNLRPFGGNLRPFYGNLRPFWGNLRPFWGETSAFYGDLSTFWAVSNPVQGANAPDYTKVGDFWTTTGGTWDQIFNTWSATSATTGKIQSMLDSSRTFWGASVKAQTGKSFDDAFAKPLLAKYGIDLANPKSLADLDETDRALFFLEFYDGLMNFTGTDHVDHWMKAINWSPALTRTQGGGGDVRIGILDQSINSLASGQVLQFTGTSNFSDGHGDGVASLISGAHDGKGVMGLAPDAKVYAYNPFDASGTANWDDVTDGVRKLKASGASVVNMSLGVPGMTFDPGWNNVFADLQTTLILKNTVFVVAAGNEGATQTKNVNWLPINPSVIIVGSVGLDGEISNFSNRPGEACLSTLGLLCLPGQKLKDRFIVAPGEMILVSDGKGGVVRQNGTSFAAPLVSGAIALLHDRWPWLKNFPAETVNIILESAKDLGAPGTDPIYGRGMLDVEASQSPLDFNSLIWFTVENGQQKAQSASQVLGSYQSGKQTTWDASGAYFYAFEPLGLLTSRDFAIPLSQKLVGQNVTTNNGAREQFQSYLLGRLDDWAASKGKGRFAGSMLNGFSTGEIPLANPWGADLTVSFAPRQARQGFRDEGPTLQSAFKFQGERSAVTFGFGDGAPALTGGATGFAQAGDYDIDRGGANPLLGLASGGGYAGWSYGVGDKVQFSAGAMVRDQERDTRLLRGLGVLGNGAERYEAAAQLLSMSYKPIETLTFTGAYTRLREDRALLGIQSFDPSDFQDGSTTDGYSLSLNWAATAKLSVMATGTVGKTRTNGGQTLSVGKDGLTSTAFQVGVARNDLMSKGDRLQISVSQPMFVERGRLDVSTVQVIDRQTGEIGIATQSIDISGKRRIAGEALYMRPVSGGLGDVALFGRVETQGGGATSESYTTGARFRIAF
;
A
#
# COMPACT_ATOMS: atom_id res chain seq x y z
N MET A 1 -33.95 37.18 -12.37
CA MET A 1 -32.72 37.22 -11.55
C MET A 1 -31.71 36.33 -12.25
N SER A 2 -30.71 36.91 -12.90
CA SER A 2 -29.66 36.18 -13.61
C SER A 2 -28.68 35.59 -12.58
N VAL A 3 -28.94 34.34 -12.15
CA VAL A 3 -27.95 33.55 -11.41
C VAL A 3 -26.99 32.99 -12.45
N SER A 4 -25.72 33.38 -12.40
CA SER A 4 -24.68 32.84 -13.26
C SER A 4 -24.22 31.50 -12.66
N LEU A 5 -24.66 30.39 -13.24
CA LEU A 5 -24.02 29.09 -13.01
C LEU A 5 -22.82 29.02 -13.92
N GLN A 6 -21.69 28.55 -13.40
CA GLN A 6 -20.48 28.43 -14.20
C GLN A 6 -20.14 26.95 -14.33
N ALA A 7 -19.66 26.57 -15.52
CA ALA A 7 -18.89 25.35 -15.62
C ALA A 7 -17.72 25.51 -14.67
N PHE A 8 -17.42 24.47 -13.89
CA PHE A 8 -16.28 24.58 -12.99
C PHE A 8 -15.02 24.79 -13.84
N PRO A 9 -14.30 25.92 -13.66
CA PRO A 9 -13.10 26.15 -14.43
C PRO A 9 -12.13 25.01 -14.16
N SER A 10 -11.56 24.42 -15.21
CA SER A 10 -10.33 23.65 -15.05
C SER A 10 -9.34 24.59 -14.37
N VAL A 11 -8.89 24.26 -13.15
CA VAL A 11 -7.93 25.11 -12.44
C VAL A 11 -6.59 24.97 -13.14
N ALA A 12 -6.40 25.72 -14.23
CA ALA A 12 -5.12 25.96 -14.85
C ALA A 12 -4.39 26.99 -13.99
N SER A 13 -3.31 26.54 -13.35
CA SER A 13 -2.20 27.32 -12.78
C SER A 13 -2.47 28.82 -12.52
N ALA A 14 -2.77 29.19 -11.26
CA ALA A 14 -2.46 30.51 -10.70
C ALA A 14 -2.55 30.51 -9.16
N GLY A 15 -1.51 31.00 -8.47
CA GLY A 15 -1.63 31.49 -7.09
C GLY A 15 -0.53 31.11 -6.09
N LEU A 16 0.71 31.53 -6.35
CA LEU A 16 1.78 31.67 -5.34
C LEU A 16 1.64 33.04 -4.67
N LEU A 17 1.54 33.09 -3.32
CA LEU A 17 2.04 34.12 -2.39
C LEU A 17 1.13 34.23 -1.16
N ASP A 18 1.48 33.53 -0.08
CA ASP A 18 1.58 34.19 1.23
C ASP A 18 2.43 33.35 2.18
N GLY A 19 3.58 33.89 2.54
CA GLY A 19 4.56 33.22 3.38
C GLY A 19 5.36 34.24 4.13
N LEU A 20 4.87 34.64 5.31
CA LEU A 20 5.77 35.12 6.35
C LEU A 20 5.26 34.94 7.79
N LEU A 21 3.99 34.61 8.04
CA LEU A 21 3.51 34.34 9.40
C LEU A 21 2.41 33.25 9.42
N GLY A 22 2.81 31.97 9.42
CA GLY A 22 1.98 30.87 9.94
C GLY A 22 0.82 30.33 9.08
N GLY A 23 0.80 30.52 7.76
CA GLY A 23 -0.17 29.88 6.84
C GLY A 23 0.47 28.77 6.00
N GLY A 24 -0.25 27.68 5.73
CA GLY A 24 0.24 26.56 4.90
C GLY A 24 0.52 26.98 3.45
N ALA A 25 1.63 26.53 2.87
CA ALA A 25 2.05 26.89 1.51
C ALA A 25 2.09 25.67 0.58
N LYS A 26 1.66 25.85 -0.68
CA LYS A 26 1.68 24.86 -1.77
C LYS A 26 2.57 25.31 -2.93
N PRO A 27 3.90 25.33 -2.79
CA PRO A 27 4.80 25.60 -3.90
C PRO A 27 4.84 24.37 -4.82
N ALA A 28 4.68 24.55 -6.14
CA ALA A 28 4.63 23.40 -7.06
C ALA A 28 5.95 22.61 -7.11
N ALA A 29 7.08 23.26 -6.86
CA ALA A 29 8.32 22.61 -6.43
C ALA A 29 9.25 23.65 -5.71
N GLY A 30 10.44 23.24 -5.22
CA GLY A 30 11.53 24.17 -4.84
C GLY A 30 12.12 23.95 -3.43
N PRO A 31 13.35 24.43 -3.12
CA PRO A 31 13.87 24.39 -1.76
C PRO A 31 13.19 25.46 -0.89
N VAL A 32 12.17 25.07 -0.14
CA VAL A 32 11.43 25.97 0.77
C VAL A 32 11.90 25.78 2.22
N LYS A 33 12.23 26.89 2.90
CA LYS A 33 12.68 26.91 4.30
C LYS A 33 11.74 27.75 5.20
N PRO A 34 10.51 27.30 5.49
CA PRO A 34 9.65 28.00 6.43
C PRO A 34 9.91 27.55 7.87
N LEU A 35 9.62 28.43 8.83
CA LEU A 35 9.78 28.19 10.27
C LEU A 35 8.74 27.20 10.84
N GLY A 36 7.58 27.02 10.18
CA GLY A 36 6.59 25.96 10.47
C GLY A 36 5.31 26.00 9.59
N GLY A 37 4.63 24.85 9.40
CA GLY A 37 3.35 24.71 8.64
C GLY A 37 3.16 23.36 7.89
N ASN A 38 2.01 23.14 7.24
CA ASN A 38 1.79 22.02 6.30
C ASN A 38 2.31 22.41 4.90
N LEU A 39 3.18 21.58 4.29
CA LEU A 39 3.76 21.83 2.96
C LEU A 39 3.50 20.65 2.02
N ARG A 40 3.06 20.95 0.78
CA ARG A 40 2.72 19.96 -0.25
C ARG A 40 3.30 20.33 -1.64
N PRO A 41 4.60 20.08 -1.93
CA PRO A 41 5.16 20.28 -3.26
C PRO A 41 5.02 19.04 -4.16
N PHE A 42 4.93 19.25 -5.48
CA PHE A 42 4.91 18.17 -6.46
C PHE A 42 6.32 17.57 -6.65
N TYR A 43 7.40 18.37 -6.56
CA TYR A 43 8.78 17.86 -6.61
C TYR A 43 9.72 18.67 -5.68
N GLY A 44 10.72 18.04 -5.03
CA GLY A 44 11.84 18.77 -4.39
C GLY A 44 12.33 18.25 -3.02
N ASN A 45 13.46 18.80 -2.54
CA ASN A 45 14.05 18.48 -1.23
C ASN A 45 13.50 19.41 -0.14
N LEU A 46 12.74 18.87 0.82
CA LEU A 46 12.13 19.63 1.92
C LEU A 46 13.01 19.65 3.18
N ARG A 47 13.28 20.85 3.73
CA ARG A 47 14.06 21.06 4.98
C ARG A 47 13.44 22.10 5.94
N PRO A 48 12.25 21.87 6.53
CA PRO A 48 11.66 22.78 7.51
C PRO A 48 12.13 22.51 8.95
N PHE A 49 11.99 23.53 9.81
CA PHE A 49 12.29 23.43 11.24
C PHE A 49 11.21 22.65 12.02
N GLY A 50 9.95 22.58 11.53
CA GLY A 50 8.88 21.66 11.98
C GLY A 50 7.55 21.73 11.17
N GLY A 51 6.78 20.62 11.05
CA GLY A 51 5.49 20.51 10.30
C GLY A 51 5.22 19.13 9.65
N ASN A 52 4.05 18.92 9.00
CA ASN A 52 3.72 17.70 8.20
C ASN A 52 4.12 17.87 6.72
N LEU A 53 4.69 16.83 6.08
CA LEU A 53 5.30 16.88 4.74
C LEU A 53 4.89 15.68 3.86
N ARG A 54 4.47 15.91 2.61
CA ARG A 54 4.09 14.85 1.63
C ARG A 54 4.39 15.26 0.15
N PRO A 55 5.54 14.89 -0.44
CA PRO A 55 5.86 15.19 -1.84
C PRO A 55 5.48 14.05 -2.81
N PHE A 56 5.18 14.37 -4.09
CA PHE A 56 4.97 13.38 -5.17
C PHE A 56 6.32 12.76 -5.64
N TYR A 57 7.43 13.50 -5.52
CA TYR A 57 8.81 13.00 -5.70
C TYR A 57 9.87 13.81 -4.88
N GLY A 58 10.79 13.15 -4.14
CA GLY A 58 11.90 13.81 -3.42
C GLY A 58 12.35 13.17 -2.07
N ASN A 59 13.45 13.65 -1.46
CA ASN A 59 13.94 13.21 -0.13
C ASN A 59 13.46 14.13 1.02
N LEU A 60 13.06 13.55 2.16
CA LEU A 60 12.57 14.26 3.37
C LEU A 60 13.63 14.32 4.49
N ARG A 61 13.93 15.51 5.04
CA ARG A 61 14.83 15.68 6.22
C ARG A 61 14.41 16.88 7.12
N PRO A 62 13.49 16.74 8.09
CA PRO A 62 13.15 17.79 9.05
C PRO A 62 14.12 17.87 10.25
N PHE A 63 14.25 19.06 10.88
CA PHE A 63 15.17 19.30 12.01
C PHE A 63 14.52 19.05 13.39
N TRP A 64 13.21 19.33 13.59
CA TRP A 64 12.43 18.96 14.80
C TRP A 64 10.91 18.77 14.49
N GLY A 65 10.26 17.74 15.06
CA GLY A 65 8.82 17.43 14.87
C GLY A 65 8.51 15.92 14.80
N ASN A 66 7.25 15.52 15.07
CA ASN A 66 6.82 14.11 15.04
C ASN A 66 6.76 13.58 13.59
N LEU A 67 7.64 12.63 13.24
CA LEU A 67 7.41 11.68 12.17
C LEU A 67 6.61 10.51 12.74
N ARG A 68 5.29 10.51 12.51
CA ARG A 68 4.47 9.30 12.71
C ARG A 68 4.35 8.59 11.36
N PRO A 69 5.07 7.50 11.11
CA PRO A 69 4.73 6.61 10.01
C PRO A 69 3.45 5.89 10.41
N PHE A 70 2.30 6.35 9.91
CA PHE A 70 1.18 5.43 9.74
C PHE A 70 1.45 4.66 8.45
N TRP A 71 1.59 3.35 8.60
CA TRP A 71 1.39 2.30 7.62
C TRP A 71 1.30 2.71 6.15
N GLY A 72 2.27 2.23 5.37
CA GLY A 72 2.24 2.29 3.92
C GLY A 72 3.46 2.98 3.36
N GLU A 73 3.99 2.40 2.29
CA GLU A 73 5.07 2.90 1.44
C GLU A 73 5.00 4.42 1.25
N THR A 74 6.16 5.06 1.16
CA THR A 74 6.27 6.35 0.49
C THR A 74 5.76 6.16 -0.94
N SER A 75 4.55 6.60 -1.24
CA SER A 75 3.99 6.65 -2.59
C SER A 75 4.65 7.78 -3.37
N ALA A 76 5.93 7.59 -3.72
CA ALA A 76 6.41 8.07 -5.00
C ALA A 76 5.87 7.08 -6.05
N PHE A 77 5.33 7.61 -7.14
CA PHE A 77 4.61 6.85 -8.18
C PHE A 77 5.47 5.77 -8.90
N TYR A 78 6.74 5.58 -8.55
CA TYR A 78 7.64 4.60 -9.16
C TYR A 78 8.34 3.66 -8.16
N GLY A 79 8.07 2.37 -8.34
CA GLY A 79 8.74 1.20 -7.76
C GLY A 79 8.26 -0.07 -8.49
N ASP A 80 9.15 -1.05 -8.66
CA ASP A 80 9.07 -2.27 -9.48
C ASP A 80 7.66 -2.83 -9.80
N LEU A 81 7.33 -2.88 -11.10
CA LEU A 81 6.12 -3.48 -11.67
C LEU A 81 6.28 -5.01 -11.69
N SER A 82 6.06 -5.67 -10.55
CA SER A 82 5.70 -7.09 -10.56
C SER A 82 4.21 -7.21 -10.90
N THR A 83 3.92 -7.75 -12.07
CA THR A 83 2.55 -7.95 -12.57
C THR A 83 1.77 -8.89 -11.66
N PHE A 84 0.81 -8.37 -10.90
CA PHE A 84 -0.04 -9.19 -10.02
C PHE A 84 -1.23 -9.85 -10.73
N TRP A 85 -1.26 -9.88 -12.07
CA TRP A 85 -2.15 -10.77 -12.82
C TRP A 85 -1.45 -11.30 -14.07
N ALA A 86 -1.41 -12.62 -14.21
CA ALA A 86 -1.03 -13.27 -15.46
C ALA A 86 -2.09 -13.01 -16.55
N VAL A 87 -1.60 -12.48 -17.66
CA VAL A 87 -2.04 -12.68 -19.06
C VAL A 87 -3.55 -12.72 -19.32
N SER A 88 -4.10 -11.57 -19.70
CA SER A 88 -4.84 -11.52 -20.96
C SER A 88 -4.00 -10.66 -21.90
N ASN A 89 -3.54 -11.23 -22.99
CA ASN A 89 -2.76 -10.55 -24.04
C ASN A 89 -3.38 -9.17 -24.31
N PRO A 90 -2.73 -8.03 -23.98
CA PRO A 90 -3.18 -6.77 -24.55
C PRO A 90 -3.11 -6.98 -26.06
N VAL A 91 -4.17 -6.62 -26.79
CA VAL A 91 -4.15 -6.66 -28.24
C VAL A 91 -3.04 -5.72 -28.68
N GLN A 92 -1.83 -6.25 -28.85
CA GLN A 92 -0.70 -5.50 -29.35
C GLN A 92 -1.08 -5.08 -30.75
N GLY A 93 -1.28 -3.77 -30.94
CA GLY A 93 -1.21 -3.20 -32.28
C GLY A 93 0.13 -3.64 -32.87
N ALA A 94 0.16 -3.98 -34.15
CA ALA A 94 1.30 -4.63 -34.83
C ALA A 94 2.66 -3.88 -34.72
N ASN A 95 2.71 -2.71 -34.08
CA ASN A 95 3.86 -1.84 -33.92
C ASN A 95 3.99 -1.22 -32.50
N ALA A 96 3.36 -1.79 -31.46
CA ALA A 96 3.53 -1.30 -30.08
C ALA A 96 4.89 -1.74 -29.49
N PRO A 97 5.53 -0.95 -28.60
CA PRO A 97 6.75 -1.39 -27.91
C PRO A 97 6.42 -2.57 -26.99
N ASP A 98 7.39 -3.46 -26.80
CA ASP A 98 7.28 -4.51 -25.78
C ASP A 98 7.16 -3.86 -24.40
N TYR A 99 6.05 -4.09 -23.70
CA TYR A 99 5.73 -3.48 -22.41
C TYR A 99 6.82 -3.74 -21.35
N THR A 100 7.50 -4.90 -21.42
CA THR A 100 8.62 -5.21 -20.52
C THR A 100 9.80 -4.24 -20.72
N LYS A 101 10.02 -3.76 -21.95
CA LYS A 101 11.07 -2.79 -22.30
C LYS A 101 10.67 -1.34 -21.98
N VAL A 102 9.38 -1.07 -21.78
CA VAL A 102 8.91 0.26 -21.34
C VAL A 102 9.37 0.54 -19.91
N GLY A 103 9.37 -0.47 -19.04
CA GLY A 103 9.95 -0.39 -17.70
C GLY A 103 11.44 -0.03 -17.72
N ASP A 104 12.23 -0.77 -18.50
CA ASP A 104 13.67 -0.53 -18.66
C ASP A 104 13.99 0.86 -19.23
N PHE A 105 13.16 1.32 -20.19
CA PHE A 105 13.26 2.67 -20.75
C PHE A 105 13.11 3.73 -19.66
N TRP A 106 12.11 3.59 -18.78
CA TRP A 106 11.88 4.54 -17.69
C TRP A 106 12.92 4.46 -16.58
N THR A 107 13.44 3.27 -16.27
CA THR A 107 14.57 3.13 -15.34
C THR A 107 15.81 3.87 -15.85
N THR A 108 16.07 3.81 -17.17
CA THR A 108 17.21 4.49 -17.81
C THR A 108 16.98 6.00 -17.92
N THR A 109 15.82 6.40 -18.41
CA THR A 109 15.46 7.81 -18.67
C THR A 109 15.21 8.58 -17.38
N GLY A 110 14.69 7.93 -16.33
CA GLY A 110 14.41 8.51 -15.03
C GLY A 110 15.63 9.12 -14.35
N GLY A 111 16.81 8.51 -14.52
CA GLY A 111 18.06 9.08 -14.00
C GLY A 111 18.44 10.41 -14.68
N THR A 112 18.22 10.53 -16.00
CA THR A 112 18.45 11.79 -16.75
C THR A 112 17.40 12.83 -16.40
N TRP A 113 16.15 12.42 -16.29
CA TRP A 113 15.01 13.25 -15.89
C TRP A 113 15.25 13.93 -14.54
N ASP A 114 15.65 13.15 -13.53
CA ASP A 114 15.98 13.65 -12.20
C ASP A 114 17.12 14.66 -12.22
N GLN A 115 18.14 14.40 -13.03
CA GLN A 115 19.25 15.33 -13.16
C GLN A 115 18.80 16.65 -13.79
N ILE A 116 17.99 16.62 -14.85
CA ILE A 116 17.49 17.84 -15.50
C ILE A 116 16.63 18.63 -14.51
N PHE A 117 15.69 17.96 -13.83
CA PHE A 117 14.81 18.63 -12.89
C PHE A 117 15.59 19.28 -11.75
N ASN A 118 16.47 18.52 -11.06
CA ASN A 118 17.20 19.02 -9.89
C ASN A 118 18.27 20.07 -10.23
N THR A 119 18.72 20.14 -11.48
CA THR A 119 19.75 21.10 -11.93
C THR A 119 19.22 22.10 -12.94
N TRP A 120 17.90 22.33 -12.97
CA TRP A 120 17.26 23.19 -13.95
C TRP A 120 17.87 24.59 -13.96
N SER A 121 18.46 24.95 -15.08
CA SER A 121 19.11 26.23 -15.30
C SER A 121 19.05 26.61 -16.77
N ALA A 122 18.98 27.91 -17.07
CA ALA A 122 18.96 28.45 -18.42
C ALA A 122 20.34 28.38 -19.10
N THR A 123 20.87 27.17 -19.25
CA THR A 123 22.20 26.87 -19.79
C THR A 123 22.13 25.87 -20.92
N SER A 124 23.11 25.93 -21.83
CA SER A 124 23.23 24.96 -22.94
C SER A 124 23.41 23.52 -22.45
N ALA A 125 23.90 23.32 -21.22
CA ALA A 125 23.99 22.00 -20.60
C ALA A 125 22.60 21.42 -20.32
N THR A 126 21.66 22.23 -19.83
CA THR A 126 20.28 21.79 -19.56
C THR A 126 19.54 21.51 -20.87
N THR A 127 19.62 22.40 -21.87
CA THR A 127 19.00 22.14 -23.19
C THR A 127 19.60 20.91 -23.86
N GLY A 128 20.92 20.68 -23.73
CA GLY A 128 21.58 19.47 -24.23
C GLY A 128 21.11 18.18 -23.54
N LYS A 129 20.82 18.21 -22.24
CA LYS A 129 20.22 17.06 -21.53
C LYS A 129 18.76 16.82 -21.95
N ILE A 130 17.96 17.88 -22.10
CA ILE A 130 16.59 17.76 -22.63
C ILE A 130 16.61 17.18 -24.06
N GLN A 131 17.55 17.62 -24.89
CA GLN A 131 17.76 17.05 -26.22
C GLN A 131 18.13 15.56 -26.16
N SER A 132 19.03 15.17 -25.26
CA SER A 132 19.42 13.75 -25.08
C SER A 132 18.25 12.88 -24.62
N MET A 133 17.38 13.42 -23.75
CA MET A 133 16.14 12.77 -23.31
C MET A 133 15.18 12.58 -24.49
N LEU A 134 15.02 13.60 -25.33
CA LEU A 134 14.21 13.53 -26.55
C LEU A 134 14.78 12.56 -27.58
N ASP A 135 16.10 12.50 -27.76
CA ASP A 135 16.74 11.59 -28.72
C ASP A 135 16.60 10.12 -28.28
N SER A 136 16.75 9.84 -26.98
CA SER A 136 16.51 8.52 -26.39
C SER A 136 15.05 8.11 -26.57
N SER A 137 14.13 9.05 -26.34
CA SER A 137 12.70 8.83 -26.53
C SER A 137 12.34 8.62 -28.00
N ARG A 138 12.93 9.39 -28.92
CA ARG A 138 12.76 9.23 -30.37
C ARG A 138 13.18 7.83 -30.82
N THR A 139 14.30 7.35 -30.29
CA THR A 139 14.83 6.01 -30.62
C THR A 139 13.89 4.91 -30.16
N PHE A 140 13.32 5.03 -28.96
CA PHE A 140 12.43 4.00 -28.40
C PHE A 140 11.00 4.10 -28.93
N TRP A 141 10.39 5.28 -28.89
CA TRP A 141 8.97 5.51 -29.19
C TRP A 141 8.67 5.86 -30.65
N GLY A 142 9.68 6.23 -31.44
CA GLY A 142 9.47 6.81 -32.78
C GLY A 142 8.67 5.93 -33.74
N ALA A 143 8.87 4.61 -33.69
CA ALA A 143 8.11 3.66 -34.51
C ALA A 143 6.62 3.65 -34.12
N SER A 144 6.32 3.57 -32.83
CA SER A 144 4.95 3.56 -32.29
C SER A 144 4.23 4.88 -32.56
N VAL A 145 4.91 6.01 -32.34
CA VAL A 145 4.37 7.34 -32.65
C VAL A 145 4.01 7.46 -34.13
N LYS A 146 4.91 7.02 -35.03
CA LYS A 146 4.65 7.06 -36.48
C LYS A 146 3.50 6.14 -36.88
N ALA A 147 3.41 4.95 -36.29
CA ALA A 147 2.33 4.01 -36.56
C ALA A 147 0.95 4.56 -36.13
N GLN A 148 0.88 5.26 -35.00
CA GLN A 148 -0.40 5.75 -34.46
C GLN A 148 -0.82 7.10 -35.05
N THR A 149 0.14 8.00 -35.35
CA THR A 149 -0.16 9.38 -35.75
C THR A 149 0.08 9.66 -37.23
N GLY A 150 0.79 8.77 -37.93
CA GLY A 150 1.29 9.01 -39.29
C GLY A 150 2.39 10.06 -39.41
N LYS A 151 2.81 10.68 -38.29
CA LYS A 151 3.81 11.76 -38.22
C LYS A 151 5.12 11.28 -37.58
N SER A 152 6.18 12.08 -37.71
CA SER A 152 7.43 11.80 -36.99
C SER A 152 7.25 12.00 -35.48
N PHE A 153 8.13 11.40 -34.66
CA PHE A 153 8.19 11.66 -33.21
C PHE A 153 8.24 13.16 -32.90
N ASP A 154 9.01 13.90 -33.69
CA ASP A 154 9.20 15.33 -33.47
C ASP A 154 7.93 16.14 -33.78
N ASP A 155 7.23 15.82 -34.86
CA ASP A 155 6.02 16.57 -35.27
C ASP A 155 4.78 16.17 -34.48
N ALA A 156 4.71 14.92 -34.01
CA ALA A 156 3.58 14.42 -33.23
C ALA A 156 3.69 14.71 -31.73
N PHE A 157 4.91 14.72 -31.17
CA PHE A 157 5.11 14.75 -29.72
C PHE A 157 6.09 15.84 -29.29
N ALA A 158 7.35 15.81 -29.76
CA ALA A 158 8.39 16.67 -29.18
C ALA A 158 8.13 18.17 -29.41
N LYS A 159 7.89 18.60 -30.65
CA LYS A 159 7.68 20.02 -30.99
C LYS A 159 6.41 20.58 -30.34
N PRO A 160 5.24 19.91 -30.37
CA PRO A 160 4.06 20.40 -29.66
C PRO A 160 4.30 20.59 -28.16
N LEU A 161 4.97 19.62 -27.51
CA LEU A 161 5.27 19.70 -26.08
C LEU A 161 6.22 20.86 -25.76
N LEU A 162 7.33 20.99 -26.49
CA LEU A 162 8.28 22.09 -26.29
C LEU A 162 7.62 23.45 -26.54
N ALA A 163 6.81 23.57 -27.59
CA ALA A 163 6.09 24.80 -27.92
C ALA A 163 5.07 25.18 -26.84
N LYS A 164 4.36 24.20 -26.27
CA LYS A 164 3.39 24.43 -25.19
C LYS A 164 4.03 25.10 -23.97
N TYR A 165 5.25 24.72 -23.64
CA TYR A 165 6.00 25.27 -22.51
C TYR A 165 7.00 26.38 -22.91
N GLY A 166 6.98 26.82 -24.17
CA GLY A 166 7.89 27.87 -24.65
C GLY A 166 9.37 27.48 -24.65
N ILE A 167 9.70 26.18 -24.61
CA ILE A 167 11.09 25.70 -24.58
C ILE A 167 11.69 25.75 -26.00
N ASP A 168 12.74 26.54 -26.16
CA ASP A 168 13.59 26.56 -27.36
C ASP A 168 14.97 26.00 -27.02
N LEU A 169 15.27 24.80 -27.52
CA LEU A 169 16.53 24.10 -27.26
C LEU A 169 17.75 24.81 -27.87
N ALA A 170 17.55 25.65 -28.90
CA ALA A 170 18.61 26.48 -29.49
C ALA A 170 18.86 27.78 -28.70
N ASN A 171 17.90 28.20 -27.88
CA ASN A 171 17.99 29.38 -27.02
C ASN A 171 17.81 28.99 -25.54
N PRO A 172 18.88 28.66 -24.81
CA PRO A 172 18.81 28.26 -23.41
C PRO A 172 18.11 29.25 -22.47
N LYS A 173 17.99 30.53 -22.87
CA LYS A 173 17.26 31.53 -22.09
C LYS A 173 15.76 31.23 -21.99
N SER A 174 15.19 30.52 -22.96
CA SER A 174 13.78 30.07 -22.92
C SER A 174 13.45 29.24 -21.69
N LEU A 175 14.42 28.53 -21.12
CA LEU A 175 14.23 27.74 -19.90
C LEU A 175 14.06 28.60 -18.64
N ALA A 176 14.43 29.89 -18.68
CA ALA A 176 14.28 30.81 -17.56
C ALA A 176 12.81 31.23 -17.36
N ASP A 177 12.01 31.17 -18.43
CA ASP A 177 10.62 31.62 -18.43
C ASP A 177 9.68 30.61 -17.78
N LEU A 178 10.10 29.35 -17.65
CA LEU A 178 9.34 28.32 -16.96
C LEU A 178 9.52 28.45 -15.45
N ASP A 179 8.42 28.65 -14.75
CA ASP A 179 8.39 28.49 -13.31
C ASP A 179 8.50 27.02 -12.92
N GLU A 180 8.52 26.77 -11.63
CA GLU A 180 8.75 25.44 -11.11
C GLU A 180 7.53 24.50 -11.23
N THR A 181 6.33 25.06 -11.33
CA THR A 181 5.08 24.36 -11.70
C THR A 181 5.15 23.92 -13.16
N ASP A 182 5.52 24.83 -14.04
CA ASP A 182 5.58 24.61 -15.48
C ASP A 182 6.61 23.53 -15.82
N ARG A 183 7.74 23.51 -15.11
CA ARG A 183 8.74 22.42 -15.22
C ARG A 183 8.15 21.08 -14.83
N ALA A 184 7.46 21.01 -13.69
CA ALA A 184 6.83 19.78 -13.21
C ALA A 184 5.76 19.26 -14.17
N LEU A 185 4.93 20.16 -14.70
CA LEU A 185 3.93 19.82 -15.69
C LEU A 185 4.56 19.41 -17.03
N PHE A 186 5.62 20.09 -17.49
CA PHE A 186 6.35 19.68 -18.69
C PHE A 186 6.81 18.22 -18.61
N PHE A 187 7.40 17.86 -17.49
CA PHE A 187 7.84 16.50 -17.24
C PHE A 187 6.65 15.53 -17.13
N LEU A 188 5.61 15.87 -16.38
CA LEU A 188 4.43 15.02 -16.25
C LEU A 188 3.75 14.77 -17.61
N GLU A 189 3.58 15.81 -18.42
CA GLU A 189 3.03 15.70 -19.77
C GLU A 189 3.97 15.00 -20.75
N PHE A 190 5.28 15.10 -20.53
CA PHE A 190 6.24 14.28 -21.26
C PHE A 190 5.98 12.79 -20.98
N TYR A 191 5.78 12.42 -19.72
CA TYR A 191 5.48 11.04 -19.32
C TYR A 191 4.12 10.59 -19.89
N ASP A 192 3.04 11.28 -19.52
CA ASP A 192 1.68 10.92 -19.91
C ASP A 192 1.54 10.92 -21.44
N GLY A 193 2.18 11.87 -22.13
CA GLY A 193 2.15 11.94 -23.59
C GLY A 193 2.92 10.80 -24.28
N LEU A 194 4.03 10.32 -23.72
CA LEU A 194 4.72 9.12 -24.26
C LEU A 194 3.92 7.85 -23.99
N MET A 195 3.29 7.76 -22.83
CA MET A 195 2.53 6.58 -22.43
C MET A 195 1.29 6.35 -23.31
N ASN A 196 0.79 7.38 -24.01
CA ASN A 196 -0.23 7.21 -25.07
C ASN A 196 0.20 6.25 -26.20
N PHE A 197 1.52 6.10 -26.43
CA PHE A 197 2.05 5.29 -27.53
C PHE A 197 2.43 3.86 -27.11
N THR A 198 2.06 3.44 -25.90
CA THR A 198 2.31 2.09 -25.37
C THR A 198 1.44 1.02 -26.01
N GLY A 199 0.26 1.39 -26.53
CA GLY A 199 -0.77 0.42 -26.93
C GLY A 199 -1.49 -0.22 -25.73
N THR A 200 -1.39 0.40 -24.56
CA THR A 200 -2.14 0.04 -23.35
C THR A 200 -2.83 1.29 -22.81
N ASP A 201 -4.00 1.12 -22.19
CA ASP A 201 -4.68 2.22 -21.51
C ASP A 201 -3.87 2.69 -20.30
N HIS A 202 -4.00 3.96 -19.97
CA HIS A 202 -3.32 4.57 -18.83
C HIS A 202 -3.89 4.07 -17.51
N VAL A 203 -3.01 3.70 -16.59
CA VAL A 203 -3.35 3.47 -15.19
C VAL A 203 -3.12 4.77 -14.42
N ASP A 204 -4.09 5.16 -13.60
CA ASP A 204 -3.99 6.37 -12.79
C ASP A 204 -4.24 6.11 -11.30
N HIS A 205 -3.78 7.01 -10.45
CA HIS A 205 -3.77 6.86 -8.99
C HIS A 205 -5.17 6.67 -8.40
N TRP A 206 -6.19 7.30 -9.00
CA TRP A 206 -7.55 7.23 -8.50
C TRP A 206 -8.09 5.80 -8.52
N MET A 207 -7.64 4.97 -9.45
CA MET A 207 -8.09 3.58 -9.63
C MET A 207 -7.83 2.78 -8.36
N LYS A 208 -6.59 2.83 -7.85
CA LYS A 208 -6.21 2.18 -6.60
C LYS A 208 -6.87 2.87 -5.39
N ALA A 209 -6.95 4.19 -5.40
CA ALA A 209 -7.48 4.95 -4.27
C ALA A 209 -8.93 4.58 -3.93
N ILE A 210 -9.76 4.29 -4.93
CA ILE A 210 -11.16 3.90 -4.77
C ILE A 210 -11.40 2.39 -4.82
N ASN A 211 -10.35 1.56 -4.73
CA ASN A 211 -10.42 0.10 -4.90
C ASN A 211 -11.17 -0.30 -6.19
N TRP A 212 -10.78 0.28 -7.33
CA TRP A 212 -11.30 -0.08 -8.64
C TRP A 212 -10.20 -0.73 -9.50
N SER A 213 -10.61 -1.68 -10.33
CA SER A 213 -9.76 -2.25 -11.37
C SER A 213 -10.58 -2.58 -12.62
N PRO A 214 -9.94 -2.63 -13.81
CA PRO A 214 -10.60 -3.07 -15.04
C PRO A 214 -11.17 -4.50 -14.93
N ALA A 215 -10.57 -5.36 -14.09
CA ALA A 215 -11.05 -6.71 -13.86
C ALA A 215 -12.42 -6.75 -13.14
N LEU A 216 -12.64 -5.82 -12.19
CA LEU A 216 -13.93 -5.66 -11.54
C LEU A 216 -14.98 -5.25 -12.56
N THR A 217 -14.70 -4.25 -13.40
CA THR A 217 -15.61 -3.82 -14.48
C THR A 217 -15.95 -4.96 -15.44
N ARG A 218 -14.97 -5.75 -15.90
CA ARG A 218 -15.22 -6.91 -16.77
C ARG A 218 -16.13 -7.96 -16.14
N THR A 219 -16.09 -8.10 -14.81
CA THR A 219 -16.95 -9.01 -14.08
C THR A 219 -18.37 -8.45 -13.93
N GLN A 220 -18.49 -7.21 -13.47
CA GLN A 220 -19.79 -6.63 -13.12
C GLN A 220 -20.68 -6.34 -14.34
N GLY A 221 -20.08 -6.33 -15.53
CA GLY A 221 -20.70 -5.82 -16.74
C GLY A 221 -20.34 -4.35 -16.86
N GLY A 222 -19.70 -3.96 -17.98
CA GLY A 222 -19.10 -2.64 -18.16
C GLY A 222 -20.08 -1.46 -18.17
N GLY A 223 -21.34 -1.62 -17.76
CA GLY A 223 -22.37 -0.59 -17.80
C GLY A 223 -23.31 -0.70 -18.99
N GLY A 224 -23.30 -1.80 -19.75
CA GLY A 224 -23.98 -1.94 -21.05
C GLY A 224 -25.49 -1.72 -21.02
N ASP A 225 -26.14 -2.03 -19.89
CA ASP A 225 -27.56 -1.82 -19.67
C ASP A 225 -27.88 -0.46 -19.04
N VAL A 226 -26.88 0.40 -18.82
CA VAL A 226 -27.02 1.68 -18.15
C VAL A 226 -26.98 2.82 -19.16
N ARG A 227 -27.92 3.76 -18.99
CA ARG A 227 -27.88 5.07 -19.63
C ARG A 227 -27.46 6.10 -18.58
N ILE A 228 -26.39 6.83 -18.88
CA ILE A 228 -25.84 7.87 -18.02
C ILE A 228 -26.07 9.21 -18.70
N GLY A 229 -26.67 10.14 -17.96
CA GLY A 229 -26.79 11.54 -18.34
C GLY A 229 -25.55 12.32 -17.89
N ILE A 230 -25.00 13.15 -18.74
CA ILE A 230 -23.95 14.11 -18.40
C ILE A 230 -24.49 15.51 -18.67
N LEU A 231 -24.63 16.30 -17.62
CA LEU A 231 -25.01 17.70 -17.72
C LEU A 231 -23.73 18.54 -17.58
N ASP A 232 -23.12 18.86 -18.70
CA ASP A 232 -21.79 19.48 -18.79
C ASP A 232 -21.63 20.19 -20.15
N GLN A 233 -20.51 20.85 -20.39
CA GLN A 233 -20.12 21.38 -21.69
C GLN A 233 -20.13 20.31 -22.80
N SER A 234 -19.99 20.76 -24.05
CA SER A 234 -20.03 19.86 -25.20
C SER A 234 -18.88 18.86 -25.20
N ILE A 235 -19.21 17.61 -25.54
CA ILE A 235 -18.28 16.50 -25.68
C ILE A 235 -17.98 16.33 -27.16
N ASN A 236 -16.73 16.48 -27.57
CA ASN A 236 -16.36 16.55 -28.99
C ASN A 236 -15.70 15.27 -29.52
N SER A 237 -15.09 14.45 -28.67
CA SER A 237 -14.08 13.50 -29.15
C SER A 237 -13.91 12.22 -28.34
N LEU A 238 -14.84 11.88 -27.43
CA LEU A 238 -14.80 10.57 -26.79
C LEU A 238 -14.64 9.51 -27.88
N ALA A 239 -13.47 8.86 -27.88
CA ALA A 239 -13.06 7.94 -28.93
C ALA A 239 -13.93 6.66 -28.94
N SER A 240 -14.88 6.52 -28.02
CA SER A 240 -15.82 5.41 -27.94
C SER A 240 -17.16 5.78 -28.56
N GLY A 241 -17.70 4.90 -29.41
CA GLY A 241 -19.03 5.02 -30.04
C GLY A 241 -20.22 4.91 -29.07
N GLN A 242 -20.08 5.40 -27.84
CA GLN A 242 -21.01 5.24 -26.72
C GLN A 242 -21.76 6.52 -26.35
N VAL A 243 -21.30 7.69 -26.82
CA VAL A 243 -22.10 8.91 -26.79
C VAL A 243 -23.18 8.78 -27.86
N LEU A 244 -24.39 8.45 -27.42
CA LEU A 244 -25.50 8.19 -28.34
C LEU A 244 -26.21 9.47 -28.76
N GLN A 245 -26.15 10.51 -27.92
CA GLN A 245 -26.79 11.78 -28.19
C GLN A 245 -26.12 12.91 -27.41
N PHE A 246 -25.85 13.99 -28.11
CA PHE A 246 -25.45 15.27 -27.54
C PHE A 246 -26.41 16.36 -28.00
N THR A 247 -26.96 17.12 -27.07
CA THR A 247 -27.83 18.28 -27.34
C THR A 247 -27.51 19.40 -26.35
N GLY A 248 -27.97 20.62 -26.58
CA GLY A 248 -27.69 21.70 -25.64
C GLY A 248 -28.15 23.06 -26.14
N THR A 249 -27.91 24.07 -25.31
CA THR A 249 -28.16 25.49 -25.60
C THR A 249 -27.07 26.09 -26.49
N SER A 250 -25.87 25.51 -26.48
CA SER A 250 -24.75 25.87 -27.35
C SER A 250 -23.84 24.67 -27.64
N ASN A 251 -22.82 24.89 -28.47
CA ASN A 251 -21.71 23.96 -28.73
C ASN A 251 -20.42 24.34 -27.97
N PHE A 252 -20.52 25.13 -26.89
CA PHE A 252 -19.37 25.52 -26.07
C PHE A 252 -18.65 24.27 -25.53
N SER A 253 -17.32 24.23 -25.66
CA SER A 253 -16.46 23.15 -25.15
C SER A 253 -15.02 23.63 -25.03
N ASP A 254 -14.43 23.42 -23.86
CA ASP A 254 -13.01 23.58 -23.58
C ASP A 254 -12.29 22.24 -23.31
N GLY A 255 -12.99 21.11 -23.49
CA GLY A 255 -12.53 19.76 -23.17
C GLY A 255 -12.98 19.24 -21.79
N HIS A 256 -13.62 20.05 -20.95
CA HIS A 256 -14.11 19.62 -19.63
C HIS A 256 -15.12 18.47 -19.74
N GLY A 257 -16.11 18.58 -20.64
CA GLY A 257 -17.11 17.54 -20.87
C GLY A 257 -16.49 16.21 -21.34
N ASP A 258 -15.52 16.26 -22.25
CA ASP A 258 -14.75 15.09 -22.70
C ASP A 258 -14.00 14.43 -21.53
N GLY A 259 -13.34 15.24 -20.69
CA GLY A 259 -12.62 14.76 -19.52
C GLY A 259 -13.53 14.07 -18.51
N VAL A 260 -14.65 14.70 -18.13
CA VAL A 260 -15.67 14.14 -17.23
C VAL A 260 -16.19 12.82 -17.74
N ALA A 261 -16.56 12.77 -19.01
CA ALA A 261 -17.16 11.59 -19.61
C ALA A 261 -16.14 10.45 -19.81
N SER A 262 -14.85 10.76 -19.97
CA SER A 262 -13.78 9.75 -20.08
C SER A 262 -13.59 8.94 -18.79
N LEU A 263 -13.79 9.54 -17.61
CA LEU A 263 -13.73 8.84 -16.32
C LEU A 263 -14.92 7.90 -16.10
N ILE A 264 -16.03 8.13 -16.81
CA ILE A 264 -17.21 7.26 -16.77
C ILE A 264 -17.09 6.15 -17.83
N SER A 265 -16.85 6.53 -19.08
CA SER A 265 -17.08 5.70 -20.28
C SER A 265 -15.86 5.58 -21.21
N GLY A 266 -14.67 5.94 -20.74
CA GLY A 266 -13.43 5.68 -21.47
C GLY A 266 -13.27 4.18 -21.75
N ALA A 267 -13.07 3.83 -23.02
CA ALA A 267 -12.95 2.45 -23.45
C ALA A 267 -11.70 1.78 -22.84
N HIS A 268 -11.72 0.44 -22.75
CA HIS A 268 -10.55 -0.37 -22.40
C HIS A 268 -9.98 -0.98 -23.68
N ASP A 269 -9.46 -0.13 -24.58
CA ASP A 269 -9.05 -0.49 -25.94
C ASP A 269 -7.54 -0.32 -26.22
N GLY A 270 -6.77 -0.07 -25.16
CA GLY A 270 -5.33 0.14 -25.22
C GLY A 270 -4.94 1.59 -25.56
N LYS A 271 -5.84 2.57 -25.38
CA LYS A 271 -5.60 3.97 -25.74
C LYS A 271 -6.19 4.93 -24.71
N GLY A 272 -5.39 5.95 -24.36
CA GLY A 272 -5.87 7.02 -23.49
C GLY A 272 -6.27 6.49 -22.10
N VAL A 273 -7.33 7.05 -21.52
CA VAL A 273 -7.75 6.75 -20.14
C VAL A 273 -8.89 5.75 -20.08
N MET A 274 -8.99 5.04 -18.96
CA MET A 274 -10.07 4.09 -18.70
C MET A 274 -11.23 4.73 -17.91
N GLY A 275 -12.46 4.44 -18.31
CA GLY A 275 -13.65 4.72 -17.53
C GLY A 275 -14.04 3.55 -16.62
N LEU A 276 -14.79 3.84 -15.55
CA LEU A 276 -15.32 2.80 -14.66
C LEU A 276 -16.36 1.91 -15.36
N ALA A 277 -17.22 2.51 -16.19
CA ALA A 277 -18.32 1.89 -16.91
C ALA A 277 -18.15 2.08 -18.43
N PRO A 278 -17.15 1.40 -19.03
CA PRO A 278 -16.69 1.58 -20.39
C PRO A 278 -17.68 1.06 -21.44
N ASP A 279 -18.85 0.52 -21.08
CA ASP A 279 -19.94 0.10 -22.00
C ASP A 279 -21.22 0.93 -21.80
N ALA A 280 -21.21 1.88 -20.87
CA ALA A 280 -22.38 2.69 -20.56
C ALA A 280 -22.76 3.62 -21.71
N LYS A 281 -24.07 3.73 -21.96
CA LYS A 281 -24.61 4.61 -23.00
C LYS A 281 -24.71 6.03 -22.46
N VAL A 282 -23.94 6.94 -23.05
CA VAL A 282 -23.85 8.33 -22.62
C VAL A 282 -24.83 9.20 -23.41
N TYR A 283 -25.63 9.95 -22.67
CA TYR A 283 -26.45 11.05 -23.16
C TYR A 283 -25.94 12.32 -22.52
N ALA A 284 -25.60 13.31 -23.32
CA ALA A 284 -25.05 14.55 -22.80
C ALA A 284 -25.92 15.75 -23.18
N TYR A 285 -26.05 16.67 -22.23
CA TYR A 285 -26.75 17.93 -22.41
C TYR A 285 -25.86 19.09 -21.99
N ASN A 286 -25.67 20.06 -22.87
CA ASN A 286 -24.97 21.30 -22.55
C ASN A 286 -25.94 22.42 -22.13
N PRO A 287 -26.00 22.78 -20.84
CA PRO A 287 -26.79 23.91 -20.37
C PRO A 287 -26.07 25.25 -20.53
N PHE A 288 -24.77 25.25 -20.87
CA PHE A 288 -23.95 26.45 -20.95
C PHE A 288 -24.09 27.16 -22.28
N ASP A 289 -24.18 28.49 -22.23
CA ASP A 289 -24.06 29.35 -23.39
C ASP A 289 -22.59 29.48 -23.85
N ALA A 290 -22.35 30.27 -24.90
CA ALA A 290 -21.02 30.47 -25.47
C ALA A 290 -20.02 31.16 -24.52
N SER A 291 -20.48 31.72 -23.39
CA SER A 291 -19.63 32.32 -22.36
C SER A 291 -19.24 31.34 -21.25
N GLY A 292 -19.70 30.08 -21.31
CA GLY A 292 -19.48 29.08 -20.27
C GLY A 292 -20.38 29.27 -19.04
N THR A 293 -21.47 30.02 -19.19
CA THR A 293 -22.46 30.23 -18.11
C THR A 293 -23.79 29.57 -18.43
N ALA A 294 -24.48 29.07 -17.41
CA ALA A 294 -25.80 28.48 -17.52
C ALA A 294 -26.78 29.22 -16.60
N ASN A 295 -28.06 29.20 -16.95
CA ASN A 295 -29.13 29.60 -16.05
C ASN A 295 -29.90 28.37 -15.55
N TRP A 296 -30.69 28.54 -14.50
CA TRP A 296 -31.45 27.43 -13.89
C TRP A 296 -32.53 26.84 -14.80
N ASP A 297 -33.06 27.60 -15.77
CA ASP A 297 -34.07 27.10 -16.72
C ASP A 297 -33.42 26.10 -17.69
N ASP A 298 -32.22 26.42 -18.20
CA ASP A 298 -31.44 25.54 -19.08
C ASP A 298 -30.95 24.29 -18.35
N VAL A 299 -30.57 24.41 -17.07
CA VAL A 299 -30.26 23.25 -16.21
C VAL A 299 -31.50 22.38 -16.00
N THR A 300 -32.66 22.98 -15.75
CA THR A 300 -33.93 22.26 -15.58
C THR A 300 -34.32 21.51 -16.85
N ASP A 301 -34.20 22.15 -18.01
CA ASP A 301 -34.48 21.52 -19.31
C ASP A 301 -33.50 20.38 -19.60
N GLY A 302 -32.21 20.58 -19.30
CA GLY A 302 -31.18 19.54 -19.43
C GLY A 302 -31.49 18.30 -18.59
N VAL A 303 -31.80 18.48 -17.31
CA VAL A 303 -32.19 17.38 -16.40
C VAL A 303 -33.43 16.65 -16.94
N ARG A 304 -34.44 17.36 -17.44
CA ARG A 304 -35.64 16.75 -18.03
C ARG A 304 -35.31 15.96 -19.30
N LYS A 305 -34.48 16.49 -20.20
CA LYS A 305 -34.07 15.82 -21.45
C LYS A 305 -33.23 14.58 -21.19
N LEU A 306 -32.27 14.66 -20.26
CA LEU A 306 -31.47 13.51 -19.84
C LEU A 306 -32.33 12.45 -19.17
N LYS A 307 -33.36 12.83 -18.41
CA LYS A 307 -34.32 11.84 -17.91
C LYS A 307 -35.18 11.24 -19.04
N ALA A 308 -35.62 12.04 -19.99
CA ALA A 308 -36.41 11.57 -21.13
C ALA A 308 -35.63 10.58 -22.01
N SER A 309 -34.30 10.65 -22.04
CA SER A 309 -33.46 9.63 -22.69
C SER A 309 -33.36 8.31 -21.91
N GLY A 310 -33.96 8.24 -20.72
CA GLY A 310 -33.97 7.07 -19.85
C GLY A 310 -32.74 6.97 -18.97
N ALA A 311 -32.00 8.07 -18.75
CA ALA A 311 -30.88 8.06 -17.82
C ALA A 311 -31.32 7.59 -16.43
N SER A 312 -30.55 6.66 -15.85
CA SER A 312 -30.72 6.18 -14.47
C SER A 312 -29.76 6.86 -13.49
N VAL A 313 -28.71 7.49 -14.03
CA VAL A 313 -27.72 8.30 -13.31
C VAL A 313 -27.51 9.57 -14.11
N VAL A 314 -27.46 10.73 -13.46
CA VAL A 314 -27.12 12.01 -14.08
C VAL A 314 -25.95 12.63 -13.32
N ASN A 315 -24.80 12.74 -13.98
CA ASN A 315 -23.63 13.44 -13.50
C ASN A 315 -23.75 14.93 -13.83
N MET A 316 -23.65 15.79 -12.83
CA MET A 316 -23.75 17.24 -12.97
C MET A 316 -22.49 17.88 -12.41
N SER A 317 -21.56 18.19 -13.30
CA SER A 317 -20.28 18.80 -12.97
C SER A 317 -20.36 20.32 -13.16
N LEU A 318 -21.33 20.94 -12.48
CA LEU A 318 -21.63 22.38 -12.50
C LEU A 318 -22.14 22.87 -11.14
N GLY A 319 -22.01 24.17 -10.87
CA GLY A 319 -22.50 24.74 -9.62
C GLY A 319 -22.48 26.25 -9.55
N VAL A 320 -22.76 26.76 -8.35
CA VAL A 320 -22.70 28.19 -8.02
C VAL A 320 -21.43 28.44 -7.20
N PRO A 321 -20.60 29.43 -7.58
CA PRO A 321 -19.39 29.74 -6.84
C PRO A 321 -19.64 29.97 -5.34
N GLY A 322 -18.86 29.29 -4.50
CA GLY A 322 -18.87 29.48 -3.04
C GLY A 322 -19.98 28.72 -2.30
N MET A 323 -20.74 27.88 -2.98
CA MET A 323 -21.75 27.02 -2.36
C MET A 323 -21.46 25.54 -2.62
N THR A 324 -21.59 24.71 -1.58
CA THR A 324 -21.52 23.24 -1.73
C THR A 324 -22.77 22.68 -2.38
N PHE A 325 -23.92 23.29 -2.05
CA PHE A 325 -25.20 22.93 -2.63
C PHE A 325 -26.10 24.17 -2.64
N ASP A 326 -26.37 24.72 -3.82
CA ASP A 326 -27.14 25.95 -3.97
C ASP A 326 -28.67 25.70 -3.82
N PRO A 327 -29.43 26.61 -3.18
CA PRO A 327 -30.88 26.47 -3.08
C PRO A 327 -31.64 26.40 -4.41
N GLY A 328 -31.06 26.90 -5.50
CA GLY A 328 -31.62 26.81 -6.85
C GLY A 328 -31.83 25.37 -7.33
N TRP A 329 -31.07 24.39 -6.80
CA TRP A 329 -31.34 22.98 -7.05
C TRP A 329 -32.75 22.56 -6.60
N ASN A 330 -33.26 23.15 -5.52
CA ASN A 330 -34.64 22.87 -5.12
C ASN A 330 -35.64 23.28 -6.21
N ASN A 331 -35.37 24.34 -6.99
CA ASN A 331 -36.26 24.73 -8.09
C ASN A 331 -36.19 23.75 -9.27
N VAL A 332 -35.02 23.17 -9.54
CA VAL A 332 -34.84 22.11 -10.55
C VAL A 332 -35.65 20.86 -10.18
N PHE A 333 -35.70 20.53 -8.89
CA PHE A 333 -36.22 19.23 -8.43
C PHE A 333 -37.63 19.26 -7.80
N ALA A 334 -38.09 20.40 -7.28
CA ALA A 334 -39.33 20.49 -6.49
C ALA A 334 -40.60 20.76 -7.31
N ASP A 335 -40.50 21.02 -8.61
CA ASP A 335 -41.68 21.09 -9.49
C ASP A 335 -42.33 19.71 -9.57
N LEU A 336 -43.60 19.59 -9.17
CA LEU A 336 -44.34 18.31 -9.12
C LEU A 336 -44.30 17.51 -10.43
N GLN A 337 -44.32 18.18 -11.59
CA GLN A 337 -44.21 17.51 -12.89
C GLN A 337 -42.82 16.90 -13.08
N THR A 338 -41.79 17.64 -12.68
CA THR A 338 -40.39 17.22 -12.76
C THR A 338 -40.09 16.16 -11.71
N THR A 339 -40.46 16.36 -10.45
CA THR A 339 -40.22 15.42 -9.34
C THR A 339 -40.69 14.02 -9.67
N LEU A 340 -41.91 13.85 -10.21
CA LEU A 340 -42.47 12.54 -10.56
C LEU A 340 -41.69 11.85 -11.69
N ILE A 341 -41.20 12.61 -12.66
CA ILE A 341 -40.39 12.12 -13.78
C ILE A 341 -39.00 11.70 -13.30
N LEU A 342 -38.44 12.39 -12.30
CA LEU A 342 -37.06 12.17 -11.84
C LEU A 342 -36.90 11.05 -10.80
N LYS A 343 -37.99 10.49 -10.24
CA LYS A 343 -37.98 9.54 -9.10
C LYS A 343 -37.12 8.27 -9.25
N ASN A 344 -36.80 7.85 -10.48
CA ASN A 344 -35.99 6.66 -10.75
C ASN A 344 -34.62 7.05 -11.33
N THR A 345 -33.97 8.04 -10.72
CA THR A 345 -32.70 8.60 -11.19
C THR A 345 -31.86 9.00 -9.99
N VAL A 346 -30.58 8.64 -10.01
CA VAL A 346 -29.60 9.16 -9.06
C VAL A 346 -28.93 10.38 -9.66
N PHE A 347 -28.86 11.47 -8.89
CA PHE A 347 -28.22 12.71 -9.29
C PHE A 347 -26.90 12.86 -8.53
N VAL A 348 -25.80 13.02 -9.27
CA VAL A 348 -24.46 13.18 -8.70
C VAL A 348 -23.98 14.59 -9.01
N VAL A 349 -23.78 15.40 -7.97
CA VAL A 349 -23.46 16.83 -8.07
C VAL A 349 -22.04 17.07 -7.55
N ALA A 350 -21.21 17.75 -8.33
CA ALA A 350 -19.90 18.21 -7.84
C ALA A 350 -20.06 19.31 -6.78
N ALA A 351 -19.31 19.21 -5.68
CA ALA A 351 -19.42 20.12 -4.53
C ALA A 351 -18.95 21.56 -4.83
N GLY A 352 -18.09 21.76 -5.82
CA GLY A 352 -17.49 23.05 -6.17
C GLY A 352 -16.09 23.27 -5.62
N ASN A 353 -15.43 24.30 -6.16
CA ASN A 353 -13.96 24.40 -6.20
C ASN A 353 -13.42 25.67 -5.49
N GLU A 354 -14.15 26.24 -4.52
CA GLU A 354 -13.78 27.49 -3.84
C GLU A 354 -13.20 27.27 -2.43
N GLY A 355 -13.09 26.01 -1.98
CA GLY A 355 -12.65 25.66 -0.63
C GLY A 355 -13.63 26.07 0.46
N ALA A 356 -14.87 26.44 0.09
CA ALA A 356 -15.89 26.98 0.98
C ALA A 356 -16.56 25.87 1.81
N THR A 357 -17.02 26.20 3.01
CA THR A 357 -17.84 25.30 3.82
C THR A 357 -19.27 25.82 3.84
N GLN A 358 -20.24 24.96 3.48
CA GLN A 358 -21.64 25.35 3.55
C GLN A 358 -22.07 25.58 5.00
N THR A 359 -22.61 26.78 5.25
CA THR A 359 -23.13 27.18 6.57
C THR A 359 -24.64 27.39 6.58
N LYS A 360 -25.25 27.58 5.40
CA LYS A 360 -26.68 27.87 5.27
C LYS A 360 -27.43 26.62 4.85
N ASN A 361 -28.54 26.37 5.55
CA ASN A 361 -29.49 25.31 5.20
C ASN A 361 -30.11 25.59 3.82
N VAL A 362 -30.45 24.52 3.13
CA VAL A 362 -31.11 24.54 1.83
C VAL A 362 -32.49 23.95 2.00
N ASN A 363 -33.53 24.65 1.55
CA ASN A 363 -34.88 24.09 1.55
C ASN A 363 -34.91 22.88 0.60
N TRP A 364 -35.33 21.73 1.11
CA TRP A 364 -35.37 20.48 0.37
C TRP A 364 -36.57 19.67 0.81
N LEU A 365 -37.45 19.35 -0.14
CA LEU A 365 -38.68 18.63 0.16
C LEU A 365 -38.43 17.12 0.18
N PRO A 366 -39.11 16.34 1.04
CA PRO A 366 -38.99 14.88 1.05
C PRO A 366 -39.35 14.19 -0.27
N ILE A 367 -40.11 14.89 -1.15
CA ILE A 367 -40.44 14.41 -2.49
C ILE A 367 -39.28 14.54 -3.47
N ASN A 368 -38.26 15.36 -3.17
CA ASN A 368 -37.12 15.60 -4.04
C ASN A 368 -36.32 14.29 -4.27
N PRO A 369 -35.64 14.16 -5.43
CA PRO A 369 -34.93 12.95 -5.79
C PRO A 369 -33.68 12.74 -4.92
N SER A 370 -33.14 11.51 -4.96
CA SER A 370 -31.92 11.16 -4.26
C SER A 370 -30.70 11.80 -4.95
N VAL A 371 -29.94 12.58 -4.18
CA VAL A 371 -28.74 13.30 -4.64
C VAL A 371 -27.53 12.83 -3.83
N ILE A 372 -26.39 12.68 -4.50
CA ILE A 372 -25.06 12.56 -3.89
C ILE A 372 -24.27 13.82 -4.25
N ILE A 373 -23.65 14.43 -3.25
CA ILE A 373 -22.76 15.58 -3.42
C ILE A 373 -21.32 15.09 -3.28
N VAL A 374 -20.46 15.44 -4.23
CA VAL A 374 -19.12 14.86 -4.33
C VAL A 374 -18.03 15.91 -4.12
N GLY A 375 -17.28 15.76 -3.04
CA GLY A 375 -16.04 16.48 -2.78
C GLY A 375 -14.82 15.82 -3.42
N SER A 376 -13.71 16.55 -3.41
CA SER A 376 -12.43 16.12 -3.97
C SER A 376 -11.41 15.85 -2.88
N VAL A 377 -10.69 14.74 -2.99
CA VAL A 377 -9.46 14.46 -2.25
C VAL A 377 -8.25 14.40 -3.17
N GLY A 378 -7.08 14.68 -2.59
CA GLY A 378 -5.79 14.45 -3.23
C GLY A 378 -5.32 13.00 -3.14
N LEU A 379 -4.13 12.75 -3.65
CA LEU A 379 -3.45 11.45 -3.71
C LEU A 379 -3.32 10.73 -2.36
N ASP A 380 -3.32 11.48 -1.26
CA ASP A 380 -3.13 11.01 0.11
C ASP A 380 -4.46 10.84 0.87
N GLY A 381 -5.59 11.02 0.19
CA GLY A 381 -6.91 10.99 0.80
C GLY A 381 -7.25 12.25 1.61
N GLU A 382 -6.39 13.27 1.63
CA GLU A 382 -6.73 14.55 2.27
C GLU A 382 -7.68 15.35 1.39
N ILE A 383 -8.62 16.06 2.02
CA ILE A 383 -9.53 16.96 1.29
C ILE A 383 -8.73 17.97 0.46
N SER A 384 -9.11 18.15 -0.80
CA SER A 384 -8.50 19.14 -1.67
C SER A 384 -8.73 20.53 -1.10
N ASN A 385 -7.73 21.42 -1.21
CA ASN A 385 -7.87 22.78 -0.67
C ASN A 385 -9.03 23.53 -1.32
N PHE A 386 -9.24 23.30 -2.62
CA PHE A 386 -10.32 23.89 -3.38
C PHE A 386 -11.66 23.17 -3.16
N SER A 387 -11.70 21.95 -2.61
CA SER A 387 -12.98 21.25 -2.46
C SER A 387 -13.86 22.00 -1.46
N ASN A 388 -15.06 22.37 -1.91
CA ASN A 388 -16.10 22.79 -1.00
C ASN A 388 -16.49 21.64 -0.04
N ARG A 389 -16.99 21.98 1.14
CA ARG A 389 -17.27 21.06 2.26
C ARG A 389 -18.71 21.21 2.73
N PRO A 390 -19.38 20.10 3.09
CA PRO A 390 -20.80 20.12 3.43
C PRO A 390 -21.09 20.86 4.74
N GLY A 391 -20.11 20.95 5.64
CA GLY A 391 -20.30 21.56 6.96
C GLY A 391 -21.39 20.84 7.75
N GLU A 392 -22.11 21.61 8.57
CA GLU A 392 -23.25 21.12 9.35
C GLU A 392 -24.60 21.61 8.78
N ALA A 393 -24.58 22.21 7.58
CA ALA A 393 -25.78 22.68 6.91
C ALA A 393 -26.70 21.51 6.54
N CYS A 394 -28.00 21.79 6.52
CA CYS A 394 -29.04 20.80 6.37
C CYS A 394 -29.93 21.03 5.15
N LEU A 395 -30.36 19.93 4.54
CA LEU A 395 -31.49 19.87 3.61
C LEU A 395 -32.79 19.94 4.44
N SER A 396 -33.24 21.16 4.74
CA SER A 396 -34.34 21.38 5.67
C SER A 396 -35.70 21.34 4.97
N THR A 397 -36.69 20.74 5.63
CA THR A 397 -38.07 20.78 5.14
C THR A 397 -38.70 22.13 5.52
N LEU A 398 -39.25 22.84 4.53
CA LEU A 398 -39.84 24.18 4.66
C LEU A 398 -38.87 25.23 5.24
N GLY A 399 -37.56 25.02 5.11
CA GLY A 399 -36.55 25.92 5.67
C GLY A 399 -36.40 25.88 7.19
N LEU A 400 -37.23 25.09 7.90
CA LEU A 400 -37.41 25.17 9.35
C LEU A 400 -36.91 23.94 10.11
N LEU A 401 -37.07 22.74 9.53
CA LEU A 401 -36.81 21.48 10.25
C LEU A 401 -35.67 20.69 9.59
N CYS A 402 -34.65 20.33 10.37
CA CYS A 402 -33.61 19.39 9.97
C CYS A 402 -33.93 18.01 10.53
N LEU A 403 -34.42 17.10 9.67
CA LEU A 403 -34.71 15.72 10.08
C LEU A 403 -33.40 14.92 10.22
N PRO A 404 -33.37 13.86 11.05
CA PRO A 404 -32.22 12.95 11.11
C PRO A 404 -31.84 12.41 9.72
N GLY A 405 -30.55 12.40 9.40
CA GLY A 405 -30.03 11.94 8.10
C GLY A 405 -30.23 12.93 6.94
N GLN A 406 -30.65 14.17 7.20
CA GLN A 406 -30.82 15.22 6.18
C GLN A 406 -29.72 16.29 6.22
N LYS A 407 -28.66 16.12 7.00
CA LYS A 407 -27.52 17.03 6.89
C LYS A 407 -26.84 16.82 5.55
N LEU A 408 -26.24 17.87 4.98
CA LEU A 408 -25.49 17.73 3.73
C LEU A 408 -24.39 16.68 3.84
N LYS A 409 -23.73 16.60 5.00
CA LYS A 409 -22.71 15.58 5.25
C LYS A 409 -23.22 14.14 5.16
N ASP A 410 -24.52 13.90 5.39
CA ASP A 410 -25.14 12.58 5.28
C ASP A 410 -25.33 12.15 3.81
N ARG A 411 -25.24 13.09 2.86
CA ARG A 411 -25.35 12.92 1.40
C ARG A 411 -24.05 13.31 0.66
N PHE A 412 -23.00 13.60 1.41
CA PHE A 412 -21.71 14.01 0.87
C PHE A 412 -20.74 12.84 0.90
N ILE A 413 -19.98 12.65 -0.17
CA ILE A 413 -18.90 11.68 -0.28
C ILE A 413 -17.71 12.38 -0.93
N VAL A 414 -16.50 11.87 -0.74
CA VAL A 414 -15.33 12.34 -1.50
C VAL A 414 -14.84 11.28 -2.48
N ALA A 415 -14.24 11.73 -3.57
CA ALA A 415 -13.47 10.86 -4.46
C ALA A 415 -12.21 11.60 -4.93
N PRO A 416 -11.19 10.90 -5.46
CA PRO A 416 -10.01 11.54 -6.01
C PRO A 416 -10.40 12.58 -7.08
N GLY A 417 -9.91 13.81 -6.92
CA GLY A 417 -10.17 14.91 -7.84
C GLY A 417 -8.97 15.84 -8.05
N GLU A 418 -7.79 15.51 -7.50
CA GLU A 418 -6.52 16.17 -7.84
C GLU A 418 -5.68 15.30 -8.77
N MET A 419 -5.02 15.93 -9.74
CA MET A 419 -4.09 15.31 -10.69
C MET A 419 -4.71 14.13 -11.44
N ILE A 420 -6.00 14.21 -11.76
CA ILE A 420 -6.73 13.16 -12.46
C ILE A 420 -6.37 13.21 -13.94
N LEU A 421 -5.87 12.11 -14.49
CA LEU A 421 -5.63 11.98 -15.91
C LEU A 421 -6.96 11.73 -16.63
N VAL A 422 -7.29 12.59 -17.59
CA VAL A 422 -8.53 12.53 -18.38
C VAL A 422 -8.25 12.74 -19.86
N SER A 423 -9.25 12.48 -20.71
CA SER A 423 -9.16 12.87 -22.13
C SER A 423 -9.12 14.39 -22.30
N ASP A 424 -8.33 14.87 -23.25
CA ASP A 424 -8.19 16.29 -23.58
C ASP A 424 -9.17 16.80 -24.65
N GLY A 425 -10.06 15.95 -25.15
CA GLY A 425 -10.98 16.34 -26.21
C GLY A 425 -10.38 16.32 -27.64
N LYS A 426 -9.13 15.88 -27.81
CA LYS A 426 -8.36 16.00 -29.06
C LYS A 426 -7.55 14.74 -29.40
N GLY A 427 -7.85 13.62 -28.74
CA GLY A 427 -7.15 12.34 -28.90
C GLY A 427 -5.91 12.18 -28.02
N GLY A 428 -5.66 13.11 -27.10
CA GLY A 428 -4.64 13.04 -26.07
C GLY A 428 -5.23 12.92 -24.66
N VAL A 429 -4.37 13.13 -23.67
CA VAL A 429 -4.71 13.11 -22.24
C VAL A 429 -4.15 14.34 -21.55
N VAL A 430 -4.81 14.77 -20.48
CA VAL A 430 -4.42 15.93 -19.68
C VAL A 430 -4.74 15.71 -18.21
N ARG A 431 -3.92 16.27 -17.31
CA ARG A 431 -4.12 16.23 -15.86
C ARG A 431 -5.03 17.36 -15.43
N GLN A 432 -6.06 17.04 -14.65
CA GLN A 432 -7.07 17.99 -14.21
C GLN A 432 -7.29 17.94 -12.70
N ASN A 433 -7.76 19.06 -12.16
CA ASN A 433 -8.14 19.23 -10.76
C ASN A 433 -9.57 19.75 -10.69
N GLY A 434 -10.40 19.12 -9.85
CA GLY A 434 -11.76 19.60 -9.60
C GLY A 434 -12.68 18.55 -8.98
N THR A 435 -13.66 19.01 -8.21
CA THR A 435 -14.79 18.17 -7.76
C THR A 435 -15.62 17.65 -8.94
N SER A 436 -15.58 18.34 -10.09
CA SER A 436 -16.13 17.91 -11.36
C SER A 436 -15.49 16.65 -11.94
N PHE A 437 -14.25 16.31 -11.55
CA PHE A 437 -13.57 15.06 -11.93
C PHE A 437 -13.70 13.96 -10.86
N ALA A 438 -14.06 14.31 -9.62
CA ALA A 438 -14.40 13.36 -8.57
C ALA A 438 -15.84 12.79 -8.76
N ALA A 439 -16.80 13.64 -9.12
CA ALA A 439 -18.19 13.27 -9.39
C ALA A 439 -18.39 12.13 -10.41
N PRO A 440 -17.71 12.11 -11.59
CA PRO A 440 -17.87 11.02 -12.55
C PRO A 440 -17.40 9.67 -12.03
N LEU A 441 -16.44 9.60 -11.10
CA LEU A 441 -16.04 8.33 -10.48
C LEU A 441 -17.19 7.71 -9.68
N VAL A 442 -17.95 8.54 -8.95
CA VAL A 442 -19.15 8.10 -8.23
C VAL A 442 -20.24 7.67 -9.22
N SER A 443 -20.46 8.44 -10.28
CA SER A 443 -21.43 8.11 -11.34
C SER A 443 -21.11 6.79 -12.03
N GLY A 444 -19.83 6.52 -12.32
CA GLY A 444 -19.37 5.26 -12.89
C GLY A 444 -19.55 4.06 -11.95
N ALA A 445 -19.28 4.22 -10.65
CA ALA A 445 -19.52 3.19 -9.66
C ALA A 445 -21.02 2.83 -9.56
N ILE A 446 -21.91 3.82 -9.63
CA ILE A 446 -23.35 3.59 -9.70
C ILE A 446 -23.74 2.86 -10.98
N ALA A 447 -23.12 3.19 -12.11
CA ALA A 447 -23.39 2.49 -13.35
C ALA A 447 -23.01 1.00 -13.26
N LEU A 448 -21.89 0.66 -12.63
CA LEU A 448 -21.55 -0.75 -12.37
C LEU A 448 -22.59 -1.44 -11.47
N LEU A 449 -23.07 -0.77 -10.41
CA LEU A 449 -24.17 -1.29 -9.58
C LEU A 449 -25.45 -1.54 -10.40
N HIS A 450 -25.80 -0.60 -11.26
CA HIS A 450 -26.99 -0.66 -12.10
C HIS A 450 -26.86 -1.66 -13.26
N ASP A 451 -25.66 -2.02 -13.69
CA ASP A 451 -25.46 -3.09 -14.67
C ASP A 451 -25.59 -4.44 -13.98
N ARG A 452 -24.94 -4.59 -12.83
CA ARG A 452 -24.97 -5.82 -12.05
C ARG A 452 -26.35 -6.14 -11.50
N TRP A 453 -27.04 -5.14 -10.95
CA TRP A 453 -28.39 -5.23 -10.40
C TRP A 453 -29.31 -4.23 -11.11
N PRO A 454 -29.81 -4.53 -12.32
CA PRO A 454 -30.61 -3.60 -13.12
C PRO A 454 -31.86 -3.04 -12.43
N TRP A 455 -32.41 -3.79 -11.48
CA TRP A 455 -33.58 -3.34 -10.71
C TRP A 455 -33.27 -2.13 -9.81
N LEU A 456 -32.01 -1.93 -9.37
CA LEU A 456 -31.60 -0.76 -8.56
C LEU A 456 -31.86 0.58 -9.25
N LYS A 457 -31.94 0.59 -10.60
CA LYS A 457 -32.34 1.78 -11.38
C LYS A 457 -33.69 2.36 -10.94
N ASN A 458 -34.58 1.52 -10.40
CA ASN A 458 -35.90 1.91 -9.91
C ASN A 458 -35.92 2.23 -8.40
N PHE A 459 -34.80 2.05 -7.70
CA PHE A 459 -34.66 2.26 -6.25
C PHE A 459 -33.46 3.17 -5.94
N PRO A 460 -33.44 4.42 -6.44
CA PRO A 460 -32.27 5.28 -6.32
C PRO A 460 -31.87 5.60 -4.88
N ALA A 461 -32.81 5.59 -3.92
CA ALA A 461 -32.48 5.75 -2.51
C ALA A 461 -31.62 4.59 -1.98
N GLU A 462 -31.89 3.36 -2.43
CA GLU A 462 -31.09 2.18 -2.08
C GLU A 462 -29.72 2.26 -2.74
N THR A 463 -29.66 2.63 -4.03
CA THR A 463 -28.40 2.89 -4.73
C THR A 463 -27.53 3.92 -4.01
N VAL A 464 -28.11 5.05 -3.60
CA VAL A 464 -27.40 6.09 -2.86
C VAL A 464 -26.90 5.57 -1.52
N ASN A 465 -27.72 4.83 -0.79
CA ASN A 465 -27.31 4.28 0.50
C ASN A 465 -26.16 3.27 0.34
N ILE A 466 -26.18 2.39 -0.68
CA ILE A 466 -25.07 1.47 -0.96
C ILE A 466 -23.76 2.24 -1.11
N ILE A 467 -23.72 3.25 -1.99
CA ILE A 467 -22.51 4.04 -2.27
C ILE A 467 -22.01 4.77 -1.00
N LEU A 468 -22.93 5.34 -0.21
CA LEU A 468 -22.58 6.11 0.99
C LEU A 468 -22.24 5.23 2.20
N GLU A 469 -22.77 4.01 2.29
CA GLU A 469 -22.47 3.07 3.38
C GLU A 469 -21.23 2.21 3.09
N SER A 470 -20.88 2.02 1.82
CA SER A 470 -19.66 1.33 1.42
C SER A 470 -18.41 2.23 1.47
N ALA A 471 -18.58 3.55 1.61
CA ALA A 471 -17.49 4.51 1.60
C ALA A 471 -16.45 4.23 2.70
N LYS A 472 -15.17 4.41 2.36
CA LYS A 472 -14.05 4.34 3.30
C LYS A 472 -14.07 5.58 4.18
N ASP A 473 -14.36 5.39 5.47
CA ASP A 473 -14.37 6.46 6.46
C ASP A 473 -13.01 7.20 6.52
N LEU A 474 -13.05 8.53 6.41
CA LEU A 474 -11.89 9.42 6.43
C LEU A 474 -12.11 10.53 7.44
N GLY A 475 -11.03 11.03 8.03
CA GLY A 475 -11.11 12.11 9.00
C GLY A 475 -11.61 11.64 10.36
N ALA A 476 -12.66 12.27 10.89
CA ALA A 476 -13.22 11.90 12.19
C ALA A 476 -14.07 10.62 12.02
N PRO A 477 -14.09 9.69 13.00
CA PRO A 477 -14.88 8.46 12.87
C PRO A 477 -16.37 8.73 12.60
N GLY A 478 -16.90 8.10 11.54
CA GLY A 478 -18.27 8.25 11.08
C GLY A 478 -18.52 9.56 10.33
N THR A 479 -19.79 9.88 10.05
CA THR A 479 -20.12 11.02 9.18
C THR A 479 -19.64 12.36 9.73
N ASP A 480 -18.76 13.04 9.00
CA ASP A 480 -18.09 14.26 9.43
C ASP A 480 -18.34 15.46 8.48
N PRO A 481 -18.15 16.71 8.94
CA PRO A 481 -18.46 17.91 8.13
C PRO A 481 -17.43 18.23 7.03
N ILE A 482 -16.36 17.44 6.88
CA ILE A 482 -15.30 17.61 5.87
C ILE A 482 -15.41 16.53 4.79
N TYR A 483 -15.36 15.25 5.16
CA TYR A 483 -15.37 14.12 4.23
C TYR A 483 -16.76 13.52 4.03
N GLY A 484 -17.76 13.96 4.81
CA GLY A 484 -19.11 13.44 4.73
C GLY A 484 -19.13 11.99 5.14
N ARG A 485 -19.47 11.10 4.21
CA ARG A 485 -19.52 9.65 4.40
C ARG A 485 -18.17 8.96 4.20
N GLY A 486 -17.14 9.71 3.81
CA GLY A 486 -15.81 9.17 3.50
C GLY A 486 -15.54 9.10 2.01
N MET A 487 -14.51 8.35 1.63
CA MET A 487 -14.07 8.21 0.24
C MET A 487 -14.78 7.06 -0.48
N LEU A 488 -15.13 7.26 -1.75
CA LEU A 488 -15.66 6.22 -2.62
C LEU A 488 -14.81 4.94 -2.56
N ASP A 489 -15.48 3.80 -2.41
CA ASP A 489 -14.88 2.47 -2.45
C ASP A 489 -15.73 1.56 -3.35
N VAL A 490 -15.21 1.27 -4.54
CA VAL A 490 -15.95 0.56 -5.59
C VAL A 490 -16.08 -0.92 -5.24
N GLU A 491 -15.02 -1.61 -4.86
CA GLU A 491 -15.09 -3.00 -4.40
C GLU A 491 -16.09 -3.18 -3.24
N ALA A 492 -16.07 -2.28 -2.26
CA ALA A 492 -17.01 -2.32 -1.15
C ALA A 492 -18.45 -2.10 -1.61
N SER A 493 -18.70 -1.21 -2.57
CA SER A 493 -20.05 -1.01 -3.13
C SER A 493 -20.57 -2.26 -3.84
N GLN A 494 -19.69 -3.06 -4.46
CA GLN A 494 -20.03 -4.30 -5.18
C GLN A 494 -20.05 -5.55 -4.29
N SER A 495 -20.08 -5.40 -2.96
CA SER A 495 -20.09 -6.49 -2.00
C SER A 495 -21.08 -6.26 -0.85
N PRO A 496 -21.37 -7.29 -0.03
CA PRO A 496 -22.29 -7.14 1.10
C PRO A 496 -21.86 -6.08 2.10
N LEU A 497 -22.77 -5.21 2.49
CA LEU A 497 -22.65 -4.13 3.48
C LEU A 497 -22.43 -4.65 4.91
N ASP A 498 -23.11 -5.74 5.23
CA ASP A 498 -23.06 -6.38 6.54
C ASP A 498 -23.27 -7.88 6.39
N PHE A 499 -22.20 -8.66 6.54
CA PHE A 499 -22.25 -10.12 6.40
C PHE A 499 -23.13 -10.80 7.47
N ASN A 500 -23.45 -10.11 8.58
CA ASN A 500 -24.34 -10.63 9.60
C ASN A 500 -25.83 -10.53 9.23
N SER A 501 -26.19 -9.58 8.36
CA SER A 501 -27.58 -9.38 7.93
C SER A 501 -27.95 -10.24 6.71
N LEU A 502 -26.96 -10.91 6.12
CA LEU A 502 -27.14 -11.76 4.96
C LEU A 502 -28.02 -12.98 5.24
N ILE A 503 -28.86 -13.31 4.26
CA ILE A 503 -29.57 -14.59 4.17
C ILE A 503 -28.67 -15.53 3.36
N TRP A 504 -28.18 -16.59 4.00
CA TRP A 504 -27.15 -17.46 3.43
C TRP A 504 -27.71 -18.77 2.88
N PHE A 505 -27.11 -19.25 1.80
CA PHE A 505 -27.30 -20.59 1.26
C PHE A 505 -25.95 -21.20 0.93
N THR A 506 -25.65 -22.40 1.40
CA THR A 506 -24.54 -23.19 0.86
C THR A 506 -25.02 -23.89 -0.40
N VAL A 507 -24.23 -23.84 -1.47
CA VAL A 507 -24.47 -24.61 -2.69
C VAL A 507 -23.35 -25.63 -2.86
N GLU A 508 -23.72 -26.92 -2.82
CA GLU A 508 -22.81 -28.05 -3.00
C GLU A 508 -23.41 -29.00 -4.04
N ASN A 509 -22.67 -29.33 -5.10
CA ASN A 509 -23.15 -30.19 -6.19
C ASN A 509 -24.53 -29.78 -6.77
N GLY A 510 -24.80 -28.47 -6.83
CA GLY A 510 -26.08 -27.91 -7.32
C GLY A 510 -27.26 -28.01 -6.35
N GLN A 511 -27.07 -28.51 -5.13
CA GLN A 511 -28.09 -28.53 -4.07
C GLN A 511 -27.91 -27.31 -3.15
N GLN A 512 -29.00 -26.60 -2.86
CA GLN A 512 -28.98 -25.41 -2.00
C GLN A 512 -29.48 -25.72 -0.60
N LYS A 513 -28.78 -25.23 0.42
CA LYS A 513 -29.15 -25.38 1.84
C LYS A 513 -29.07 -24.05 2.57
N ALA A 514 -30.19 -23.58 3.11
CA ALA A 514 -30.23 -22.36 3.92
C ALA A 514 -29.30 -22.45 5.13
N GLN A 515 -28.64 -21.35 5.46
CA GLN A 515 -27.75 -21.18 6.60
C GLN A 515 -28.06 -19.85 7.32
N SER A 516 -27.77 -19.78 8.62
CA SER A 516 -27.62 -18.51 9.35
C SER A 516 -26.18 -18.01 9.27
N ALA A 517 -25.98 -16.70 9.46
CA ALA A 517 -24.64 -16.13 9.59
C ALA A 517 -23.79 -16.84 10.67
N SER A 518 -24.39 -17.22 11.80
CA SER A 518 -23.72 -18.00 12.84
C SER A 518 -23.31 -19.41 12.41
N GLN A 519 -24.11 -20.08 11.57
CA GLN A 519 -23.79 -21.40 11.01
C GLN A 519 -22.68 -21.31 9.95
N VAL A 520 -22.69 -20.25 9.15
CA VAL A 520 -21.61 -19.94 8.19
C VAL A 520 -20.31 -19.67 8.95
N LEU A 521 -20.34 -18.79 9.94
CA LEU A 521 -19.18 -18.47 10.78
C LEU A 521 -18.64 -19.71 11.49
N GLY A 522 -19.52 -20.52 12.08
CA GLY A 522 -19.14 -21.78 12.74
C GLY A 522 -18.56 -22.81 11.77
N SER A 523 -19.07 -22.88 10.54
CA SER A 523 -18.54 -23.77 9.50
C SER A 523 -17.16 -23.32 9.01
N TYR A 524 -16.97 -22.02 8.84
CA TYR A 524 -15.69 -21.41 8.47
C TYR A 524 -14.63 -21.63 9.56
N GLN A 525 -15.02 -21.52 10.84
CA GLN A 525 -14.16 -21.78 12.00
C GLN A 525 -13.87 -23.27 12.23
N SER A 526 -14.74 -24.17 11.76
CA SER A 526 -14.57 -25.63 11.90
C SER A 526 -13.60 -26.27 10.91
N GLY A 527 -12.96 -25.47 10.03
CA GLY A 527 -11.95 -25.98 9.10
C GLY A 527 -12.49 -26.82 7.94
N LYS A 528 -13.76 -26.63 7.55
CA LYS A 528 -14.40 -27.36 6.44
C LYS A 528 -13.89 -27.00 5.04
N GLN A 529 -12.91 -26.09 4.93
CA GLN A 529 -12.37 -25.61 3.66
C GLN A 529 -11.84 -26.73 2.76
N THR A 530 -11.23 -27.79 3.31
CA THR A 530 -10.77 -28.95 2.52
C THR A 530 -11.92 -29.73 1.87
N THR A 531 -13.06 -29.85 2.55
CA THR A 531 -14.27 -30.49 2.01
C THR A 531 -14.94 -29.61 0.97
N TRP A 532 -14.98 -28.29 1.20
CA TRP A 532 -15.51 -27.30 0.27
C TRP A 532 -14.68 -27.17 -1.01
N ASP A 533 -13.36 -27.21 -0.89
CA ASP A 533 -12.41 -27.29 -2.00
C ASP A 533 -12.67 -28.52 -2.88
N ALA A 534 -12.98 -29.66 -2.26
CA ALA A 534 -13.21 -30.93 -2.95
C ALA A 534 -14.59 -30.99 -3.64
N SER A 535 -15.59 -30.29 -3.11
CA SER A 535 -16.96 -30.28 -3.64
C SER A 535 -17.30 -29.07 -4.54
N GLY A 536 -16.36 -28.13 -4.70
CA GLY A 536 -16.61 -26.87 -5.41
C GLY A 536 -17.68 -26.01 -4.72
N ALA A 537 -17.74 -26.07 -3.38
CA ALA A 537 -18.76 -25.37 -2.62
C ALA A 537 -18.61 -23.86 -2.69
N TYR A 538 -19.73 -23.15 -2.68
CA TYR A 538 -19.77 -21.70 -2.53
C TYR A 538 -20.99 -21.29 -1.71
N PHE A 539 -20.94 -20.08 -1.15
CA PHE A 539 -22.13 -19.47 -0.58
C PHE A 539 -22.84 -18.63 -1.62
N TYR A 540 -24.16 -18.74 -1.63
CA TYR A 540 -25.02 -17.77 -2.27
C TYR A 540 -25.74 -16.98 -1.17
N ALA A 541 -25.56 -15.68 -1.14
CA ALA A 541 -26.05 -14.84 -0.07
C ALA A 541 -26.94 -13.71 -0.61
N PHE A 542 -27.98 -13.36 0.14
CA PHE A 542 -28.85 -12.24 -0.17
C PHE A 542 -28.75 -11.16 0.91
N GLU A 543 -28.45 -9.95 0.48
CA GLU A 543 -28.49 -8.76 1.32
C GLU A 543 -29.83 -8.06 1.17
N PRO A 544 -30.67 -8.02 2.21
CA PRO A 544 -31.90 -7.23 2.19
C PRO A 544 -31.56 -5.73 2.28
N LEU A 545 -32.04 -4.93 1.32
CA LEU A 545 -31.88 -3.47 1.30
C LEU A 545 -33.16 -2.74 1.74
N GLY A 546 -34.32 -3.34 1.46
CA GLY A 546 -35.63 -2.81 1.80
C GLY A 546 -36.61 -3.92 2.18
N LEU A 547 -37.91 -3.59 2.21
CA LEU A 547 -38.96 -4.56 2.56
C LEU A 547 -39.12 -5.68 1.53
N LEU A 548 -38.78 -5.43 0.25
CA LEU A 548 -39.02 -6.33 -0.88
C LEU A 548 -37.82 -6.44 -1.84
N THR A 549 -36.68 -5.85 -1.49
CA THR A 549 -35.51 -5.68 -2.37
C THR A 549 -34.27 -6.29 -1.73
N SER A 550 -33.52 -7.08 -2.51
CA SER A 550 -32.28 -7.71 -2.05
C SER A 550 -31.24 -7.81 -3.16
N ARG A 551 -29.97 -7.63 -2.82
CA ARG A 551 -28.82 -7.95 -3.69
C ARG A 551 -28.34 -9.36 -3.44
N ASP A 552 -27.88 -10.03 -4.47
CA ASP A 552 -27.38 -11.40 -4.45
C ASP A 552 -25.87 -11.46 -4.70
N PHE A 553 -25.20 -12.42 -4.04
CA PHE A 553 -23.76 -12.61 -4.11
C PHE A 553 -23.39 -14.10 -4.14
N ALA A 554 -22.68 -14.53 -5.18
CA ALA A 554 -21.93 -15.78 -5.17
C ALA A 554 -20.53 -15.56 -4.56
N ILE A 555 -20.33 -16.08 -3.35
CA ILE A 555 -19.10 -15.95 -2.58
C ILE A 555 -18.37 -17.30 -2.60
N PRO A 556 -17.20 -17.41 -3.27
CA PRO A 556 -16.49 -18.68 -3.35
C PRO A 556 -15.99 -19.09 -1.95
N LEU A 557 -15.88 -20.39 -1.69
CA LEU A 557 -15.28 -20.92 -0.45
C LEU A 557 -13.83 -21.39 -0.63
N SER A 558 -13.28 -21.19 -1.84
CA SER A 558 -11.94 -21.59 -2.23
C SER A 558 -11.34 -20.57 -3.19
N GLN A 559 -10.05 -20.27 -3.03
CA GLN A 559 -9.31 -19.50 -4.02
C GLN A 559 -9.28 -20.18 -5.40
N LYS A 560 -9.44 -21.50 -5.48
CA LYS A 560 -9.50 -22.25 -6.75
C LYS A 560 -10.74 -21.92 -7.58
N LEU A 561 -11.81 -21.46 -6.93
CA LEU A 561 -13.05 -21.09 -7.59
C LEU A 561 -12.99 -19.67 -8.15
N VAL A 562 -12.10 -18.81 -7.65
CA VAL A 562 -11.94 -17.44 -8.15
C VAL A 562 -11.67 -17.46 -9.65
N GLY A 563 -12.41 -16.65 -10.41
CA GLY A 563 -12.35 -16.61 -11.87
C GLY A 563 -13.21 -17.65 -12.58
N GLN A 564 -13.78 -18.63 -11.88
CA GLN A 564 -14.74 -19.57 -12.47
C GLN A 564 -16.15 -18.96 -12.53
N ASN A 565 -16.93 -19.40 -13.52
CA ASN A 565 -18.32 -18.96 -13.69
C ASN A 565 -19.29 -19.93 -13.02
N VAL A 566 -20.28 -19.39 -12.33
CA VAL A 566 -21.43 -20.09 -11.79
C VAL A 566 -22.70 -19.58 -12.46
N THR A 567 -23.66 -20.46 -12.69
CA THR A 567 -24.98 -20.06 -13.20
C THR A 567 -25.92 -19.96 -12.02
N THR A 568 -26.48 -18.78 -11.77
CA THR A 568 -27.48 -18.59 -10.72
C THR A 568 -28.82 -19.18 -11.15
N ASN A 569 -29.75 -19.34 -10.20
CA ASN A 569 -31.05 -19.98 -10.45
C ASN A 569 -31.92 -19.26 -11.51
N ASN A 570 -31.61 -17.99 -11.83
CA ASN A 570 -32.30 -17.22 -12.88
C ASN A 570 -31.59 -17.30 -14.25
N GLY A 571 -30.51 -18.08 -14.37
CA GLY A 571 -29.74 -18.26 -15.60
C GLY A 571 -28.63 -17.23 -15.83
N ALA A 572 -28.43 -16.26 -14.93
CA ALA A 572 -27.31 -15.31 -15.02
C ALA A 572 -25.98 -16.01 -14.70
N ARG A 573 -24.92 -15.65 -15.43
CA ARG A 573 -23.56 -16.12 -15.16
C ARG A 573 -22.88 -15.14 -14.22
N GLU A 574 -22.41 -15.63 -13.09
CA GLU A 574 -21.60 -14.88 -12.12
C GLU A 574 -20.20 -15.46 -12.10
N GLN A 575 -19.19 -14.60 -12.06
CA GLN A 575 -17.81 -15.06 -11.90
C GLN A 575 -17.38 -14.84 -10.45
N PHE A 576 -16.82 -15.88 -9.82
CA PHE A 576 -16.34 -15.76 -8.44
C PHE A 576 -15.21 -14.74 -8.32
N GLN A 577 -15.35 -13.82 -7.38
CA GLN A 577 -14.42 -12.71 -7.19
C GLN A 577 -13.57 -12.89 -5.94
N SER A 578 -12.27 -12.60 -6.06
CA SER A 578 -11.32 -12.68 -4.94
C SER A 578 -11.65 -11.70 -3.82
N TYR A 579 -12.12 -10.48 -4.15
CA TYR A 579 -12.44 -9.47 -3.13
C TYR A 579 -13.63 -9.90 -2.25
N LEU A 580 -14.60 -10.66 -2.78
CA LEU A 580 -15.71 -11.23 -1.98
C LEU A 580 -15.22 -12.28 -0.98
N LEU A 581 -14.26 -13.11 -1.39
CA LEU A 581 -13.61 -14.08 -0.50
C LEU A 581 -12.81 -13.36 0.59
N GLY A 582 -11.97 -12.39 0.23
CA GLY A 582 -11.21 -11.61 1.21
C GLY A 582 -12.11 -10.93 2.26
N ARG A 583 -13.26 -10.39 1.84
CA ARG A 583 -14.23 -9.79 2.77
C ARG A 583 -14.96 -10.80 3.64
N LEU A 584 -15.27 -12.00 3.11
CA LEU A 584 -15.79 -13.10 3.92
C LEU A 584 -14.76 -13.52 4.98
N ASP A 585 -13.50 -13.62 4.57
CA ASP A 585 -12.38 -14.01 5.44
C ASP A 585 -12.19 -12.99 6.56
N ASP A 586 -12.21 -11.69 6.24
CA ASP A 586 -12.13 -10.59 7.21
C ASP A 586 -13.30 -10.61 8.20
N TRP A 587 -14.53 -10.80 7.70
CA TRP A 587 -15.71 -10.91 8.55
C TRP A 587 -15.62 -12.14 9.46
N ALA A 588 -15.19 -13.28 8.93
CA ALA A 588 -15.05 -14.52 9.70
C ALA A 588 -13.92 -14.41 10.75
N ALA A 589 -12.79 -13.79 10.39
CA ALA A 589 -11.68 -13.49 11.29
C ALA A 589 -12.10 -12.54 12.42
N SER A 590 -12.98 -11.58 12.12
CA SER A 590 -13.58 -10.67 13.11
C SER A 590 -14.65 -11.34 14.00
N LYS A 591 -14.91 -12.65 13.82
CA LYS A 591 -15.97 -13.40 14.51
C LYS A 591 -17.35 -12.76 14.35
N GLY A 592 -17.61 -12.19 13.17
CA GLY A 592 -18.86 -11.51 12.85
C GLY A 592 -19.03 -10.13 13.47
N LYS A 593 -17.97 -9.52 14.02
CA LYS A 593 -18.07 -8.20 14.68
C LYS A 593 -17.85 -7.00 13.74
N GLY A 594 -17.41 -7.21 12.50
CA GLY A 594 -17.11 -6.12 11.58
C GLY A 594 -18.30 -5.71 10.70
N ARG A 595 -18.83 -4.50 10.89
CA ARG A 595 -19.27 -3.65 9.77
C ARG A 595 -18.03 -2.89 9.31
N PHE A 596 -17.65 -3.08 8.05
CA PHE A 596 -16.63 -2.34 7.31
C PHE A 596 -15.69 -1.45 8.12
N ALA A 597 -14.74 -2.08 8.80
CA ALA A 597 -13.45 -1.44 9.00
C ALA A 597 -12.68 -1.73 7.71
N GLY A 598 -12.30 -0.70 6.96
CA GLY A 598 -11.50 -0.84 5.75
C GLY A 598 -10.31 -1.76 6.00
N SER A 599 -10.40 -2.99 5.52
CA SER A 599 -9.34 -3.98 5.61
C SER A 599 -8.34 -3.69 4.51
N MET A 600 -7.46 -2.74 4.77
CA MET A 600 -6.14 -2.76 4.18
C MET A 600 -5.18 -3.08 5.32
N LEU A 601 -4.88 -4.38 5.45
CA LEU A 601 -3.65 -4.90 6.05
C LEU A 601 -3.28 -4.27 7.40
N ASN A 602 -3.94 -4.69 8.48
CA ASN A 602 -3.53 -4.28 9.83
C ASN A 602 -3.92 -5.32 10.91
N GLY A 603 -3.05 -6.31 11.15
CA GLY A 603 -2.97 -6.99 12.46
C GLY A 603 -3.06 -8.53 12.50
N PHE A 604 -1.89 -9.17 12.67
CA PHE A 604 -1.60 -10.44 13.37
C PHE A 604 -2.68 -11.54 13.51
N SER A 605 -2.45 -12.67 12.83
CA SER A 605 -2.83 -13.99 13.32
C SER A 605 -1.70 -14.98 13.05
N THR A 606 -0.97 -15.39 14.10
CA THR A 606 -0.26 -16.67 14.10
C THR A 606 -1.32 -17.76 14.27
N GLY A 607 -1.71 -18.42 13.19
CA GLY A 607 -2.56 -19.60 13.27
C GLY A 607 -1.68 -20.83 13.41
N GLU A 608 -1.69 -21.49 14.56
CA GLU A 608 -1.27 -22.89 14.66
C GLU A 608 -2.47 -23.74 14.24
N ILE A 609 -2.34 -24.49 13.13
CA ILE A 609 -3.36 -25.45 12.70
C ILE A 609 -2.89 -26.85 13.13
N PRO A 610 -3.31 -27.38 14.31
CA PRO A 610 -3.11 -28.78 14.63
C PRO A 610 -4.04 -29.63 13.75
N LEU A 611 -3.45 -30.38 12.81
CA LEU A 611 -4.18 -31.40 12.05
C LEU A 611 -4.12 -32.71 12.82
N ALA A 612 -5.22 -33.16 13.42
CA ALA A 612 -5.31 -34.48 14.03
C ALA A 612 -5.19 -35.57 12.95
N ASN A 613 -4.22 -36.48 13.07
CA ASN A 613 -3.97 -37.59 12.15
C ASN A 613 -4.00 -38.96 12.87
N PRO A 614 -4.65 -40.00 12.31
CA PRO A 614 -4.61 -41.39 12.80
C PRO A 614 -3.21 -42.06 12.89
N TRP A 615 -2.11 -41.39 12.52
CA TRP A 615 -0.73 -41.92 12.63
C TRP A 615 0.05 -41.46 13.87
N GLY A 616 -0.57 -40.73 14.80
CA GLY A 616 0.06 -40.35 16.08
C GLY A 616 1.13 -39.26 15.98
N ALA A 617 1.04 -38.38 14.98
CA ALA A 617 1.92 -37.22 14.82
C ALA A 617 1.12 -35.93 14.59
N ASP A 618 1.41 -34.89 15.38
CA ASP A 618 0.83 -33.55 15.28
C ASP A 618 1.56 -32.74 14.21
N LEU A 619 0.84 -32.18 13.24
CA LEU A 619 1.36 -31.16 12.33
C LEU A 619 1.00 -29.78 12.86
N THR A 620 2.00 -28.93 13.06
CA THR A 620 1.83 -27.49 13.31
C THR A 620 2.34 -26.71 12.11
N VAL A 621 1.49 -25.86 11.54
CA VAL A 621 1.87 -24.87 10.52
C VAL A 621 1.80 -23.49 11.15
N SER A 622 2.79 -22.64 10.94
CA SER A 622 2.76 -21.24 11.37
C SER A 622 3.25 -20.31 10.26
N PHE A 623 2.65 -19.11 10.20
CA PHE A 623 3.06 -18.03 9.30
C PHE A 623 3.16 -16.72 10.10
N ALA A 624 4.17 -15.91 9.80
CA ALA A 624 4.33 -14.58 10.40
C ALA A 624 5.02 -13.62 9.42
N PRO A 625 4.85 -12.29 9.54
CA PRO A 625 5.66 -11.36 8.78
C PRO A 625 7.14 -11.47 9.18
N ARG A 626 8.03 -11.39 8.19
CA ARG A 626 9.48 -11.47 8.39
C ARG A 626 10.01 -10.14 8.92
N GLN A 627 10.90 -10.20 9.91
CA GLN A 627 11.64 -9.03 10.38
C GLN A 627 12.93 -8.85 9.57
N ALA A 628 13.08 -7.71 8.90
CA ALA A 628 14.28 -7.40 8.16
C ALA A 628 15.45 -7.08 9.11
N ARG A 629 16.65 -7.59 8.80
CA ARG A 629 17.89 -7.17 9.48
C ARG A 629 18.24 -5.76 9.05
N GLN A 630 18.56 -4.90 10.01
CA GLN A 630 18.96 -3.52 9.72
C GLN A 630 20.16 -3.49 8.77
N GLY A 631 20.07 -2.66 7.72
CA GLY A 631 21.13 -2.52 6.72
C GLY A 631 21.16 -3.59 5.64
N PHE A 632 20.20 -4.53 5.63
CA PHE A 632 20.09 -5.59 4.63
C PHE A 632 18.66 -5.67 4.07
N ARG A 633 18.56 -6.04 2.79
CA ARG A 633 17.34 -6.45 2.09
C ARG A 633 17.28 -7.97 2.07
N ASP A 634 16.06 -8.45 2.21
CA ASP A 634 15.73 -9.87 2.24
C ASP A 634 15.23 -10.31 0.87
N GLU A 635 15.90 -11.27 0.21
CA GLU A 635 15.50 -11.79 -1.12
C GLU A 635 14.43 -12.89 -1.08
N GLY A 636 13.79 -13.11 0.07
CA GLY A 636 12.81 -14.18 0.24
C GLY A 636 11.36 -13.71 0.40
N PRO A 637 10.40 -14.64 0.53
CA PRO A 637 9.03 -14.32 0.90
C PRO A 637 8.94 -13.34 2.07
N THR A 638 7.99 -12.40 1.97
CA THR A 638 7.69 -11.40 3.01
C THR A 638 7.09 -12.00 4.28
N LEU A 639 6.67 -13.26 4.19
CA LEU A 639 6.18 -14.08 5.28
C LEU A 639 7.20 -15.19 5.60
N GLN A 640 7.48 -15.38 6.89
CA GLN A 640 8.12 -16.58 7.38
C GLN A 640 7.10 -17.71 7.59
N SER A 641 7.54 -18.95 7.44
CA SER A 641 6.75 -20.16 7.61
C SER A 641 7.50 -21.19 8.45
N ALA A 642 6.77 -22.00 9.21
CA ALA A 642 7.30 -23.19 9.89
C ALA A 642 6.31 -24.35 9.76
N PHE A 643 6.83 -25.52 9.44
CA PHE A 643 6.11 -26.79 9.40
C PHE A 643 6.78 -27.72 10.40
N LYS A 644 6.05 -28.18 11.40
CA LYS A 644 6.55 -29.09 12.44
C LYS A 644 5.69 -30.35 12.49
N PHE A 645 6.32 -31.50 12.25
CA PHE A 645 5.74 -32.82 12.45
C PHE A 645 6.24 -33.38 13.77
N GLN A 646 5.35 -33.63 14.73
CA GLN A 646 5.72 -34.06 16.07
C GLN A 646 5.03 -35.38 16.46
N GLY A 647 5.80 -36.45 16.62
CA GLY A 647 5.36 -37.70 17.25
C GLY A 647 5.76 -37.78 18.73
N GLU A 648 5.47 -38.90 19.39
CA GLU A 648 5.69 -39.08 20.84
C GLU A 648 7.12 -38.80 21.30
N ARG A 649 8.12 -39.20 20.50
CA ARG A 649 9.55 -39.04 20.83
C ARG A 649 10.34 -38.33 19.76
N SER A 650 9.76 -37.97 18.62
CA SER A 650 10.51 -37.36 17.51
C SER A 650 9.78 -36.16 16.94
N ALA A 651 10.50 -35.11 16.57
CA ALA A 651 9.92 -34.02 15.80
C ALA A 651 10.82 -33.66 14.60
N VAL A 652 10.21 -33.31 13.47
CA VAL A 652 10.87 -32.75 12.29
C VAL A 652 10.29 -31.36 12.06
N THR A 653 11.15 -30.36 11.91
CA THR A 653 10.76 -28.97 11.65
C THR A 653 11.45 -28.48 10.39
N PHE A 654 10.74 -27.83 9.48
CA PHE A 654 11.34 -27.12 8.36
C PHE A 654 10.53 -25.87 8.00
N GLY A 655 11.14 -24.92 7.31
CA GLY A 655 10.47 -23.69 6.95
C GLY A 655 11.40 -22.66 6.33
N PHE A 656 10.90 -21.43 6.27
CA PHE A 656 11.61 -20.29 5.71
C PHE A 656 11.43 -19.08 6.64
N GLY A 657 12.51 -18.39 7.01
CA GLY A 657 12.49 -17.25 7.94
C GLY A 657 13.36 -17.47 9.19
N ASP A 658 12.81 -17.22 10.38
CA ASP A 658 13.56 -17.30 11.65
C ASP A 658 13.84 -18.76 12.09
N GLY A 659 14.84 -19.38 11.46
CA GLY A 659 15.24 -20.75 11.75
C GLY A 659 15.88 -20.97 13.13
N ALA A 660 16.58 -19.97 13.67
CA ALA A 660 17.23 -20.10 14.98
C ALA A 660 16.26 -20.43 16.13
N PRO A 661 15.18 -19.67 16.37
CA PRO A 661 14.18 -20.03 17.39
C PRO A 661 13.42 -21.32 17.05
N ALA A 662 13.20 -21.61 15.77
CA ALA A 662 12.46 -22.80 15.33
C ALA A 662 13.22 -24.11 15.60
N LEU A 663 14.54 -24.12 15.42
CA LEU A 663 15.38 -25.32 15.58
C LEU A 663 15.81 -25.58 17.02
N THR A 664 15.91 -24.55 17.86
CA THR A 664 16.21 -24.72 19.28
C THR A 664 14.95 -25.03 20.10
N GLY A 665 13.75 -24.80 19.55
CA GLY A 665 12.48 -25.07 20.23
C GLY A 665 12.32 -24.31 21.55
N GLY A 666 12.99 -23.16 21.68
CA GLY A 666 13.05 -22.40 22.93
C GLY A 666 13.88 -23.04 24.05
N ALA A 667 14.65 -24.09 23.76
CA ALA A 667 15.52 -24.76 24.73
C ALA A 667 16.75 -23.93 25.16
N THR A 668 16.98 -22.80 24.49
CA THR A 668 18.09 -21.86 24.74
C THR A 668 17.53 -20.44 24.87
N GLY A 669 17.85 -19.74 25.97
CA GLY A 669 17.32 -18.39 26.24
C GLY A 669 15.82 -18.36 26.54
N PHE A 670 15.22 -17.16 26.59
CA PHE A 670 13.78 -16.95 26.81
C PHE A 670 12.90 -17.31 25.59
N ALA A 671 13.51 -17.85 24.53
CA ALA A 671 12.89 -18.11 23.24
C ALA A 671 12.35 -16.83 22.56
N GLN A 672 12.99 -15.69 22.83
CA GLN A 672 12.62 -14.42 22.21
C GLN A 672 13.48 -14.18 20.96
N ALA A 673 12.94 -13.43 19.99
CA ALA A 673 13.70 -13.06 18.79
C ALA A 673 15.03 -12.35 19.13
N GLY A 674 15.07 -11.59 20.24
CA GLY A 674 16.29 -10.94 20.75
C GLY A 674 17.38 -11.90 21.22
N ASP A 675 17.06 -13.15 21.58
CA ASP A 675 18.06 -14.13 22.07
C ASP A 675 19.04 -14.59 20.97
N TYR A 676 18.67 -14.39 19.71
CA TYR A 676 19.43 -14.73 18.50
C TYR A 676 19.86 -13.49 17.71
N ASP A 677 19.59 -12.27 18.22
CA ASP A 677 19.97 -11.03 17.58
C ASP A 677 21.51 -10.82 17.69
N ILE A 678 22.13 -10.49 16.56
CA ILE A 678 23.60 -10.37 16.45
C ILE A 678 24.13 -9.06 17.04
N ASP A 679 23.31 -8.00 17.05
CA ASP A 679 23.69 -6.64 17.46
C ASP A 679 23.34 -6.40 18.93
N ARG A 680 22.26 -7.01 19.39
CA ARG A 680 21.71 -6.88 20.75
C ARG A 680 22.00 -8.07 21.66
N GLY A 681 22.26 -9.25 21.11
CA GLY A 681 22.76 -10.45 21.80
C GLY A 681 21.80 -11.13 22.79
N GLY A 682 22.12 -12.40 23.14
CA GLY A 682 21.48 -13.14 24.23
C GLY A 682 22.00 -14.57 24.46
N ALA A 683 21.44 -15.57 23.77
CA ALA A 683 21.68 -16.99 24.08
C ALA A 683 22.63 -17.67 23.09
N ASN A 684 22.45 -17.45 21.79
CA ASN A 684 23.29 -18.05 20.75
C ASN A 684 23.33 -17.16 19.49
N PRO A 685 24.19 -16.12 19.46
CA PRO A 685 24.24 -15.16 18.36
C PRO A 685 24.78 -15.76 17.05
N LEU A 686 25.48 -16.90 17.10
CA LEU A 686 26.04 -17.55 15.91
C LEU A 686 24.95 -18.12 14.99
N LEU A 687 23.88 -18.67 15.57
CA LEU A 687 22.72 -19.10 14.79
C LEU A 687 21.99 -17.92 14.14
N GLY A 688 21.98 -16.76 14.81
CA GLY A 688 21.40 -15.53 14.29
C GLY A 688 22.01 -15.06 12.97
N LEU A 689 23.31 -15.28 12.78
CA LEU A 689 24.04 -14.91 11.57
C LEU A 689 23.57 -15.66 10.31
N ALA A 690 23.02 -16.88 10.45
CA ALA A 690 22.48 -17.68 9.34
C ALA A 690 20.95 -17.84 9.38
N SER A 691 20.28 -17.26 10.37
CA SER A 691 18.81 -17.27 10.48
C SER A 691 18.20 -16.20 9.57
N GLY A 692 17.11 -16.51 8.87
CA GLY A 692 16.44 -15.57 7.95
C GLY A 692 16.12 -16.14 6.57
N GLY A 693 16.60 -17.35 6.24
CA GLY A 693 16.26 -18.06 5.00
C GLY A 693 15.69 -19.46 5.26
N GLY A 694 15.98 -20.42 4.40
CA GLY A 694 15.50 -21.79 4.54
C GLY A 694 16.13 -22.52 5.73
N TYR A 695 15.35 -23.29 6.48
CA TYR A 695 15.85 -24.11 7.58
C TYR A 695 15.15 -25.45 7.69
N ALA A 696 15.84 -26.44 8.24
CA ALA A 696 15.30 -27.76 8.55
C ALA A 696 16.02 -28.37 9.75
N GLY A 697 15.32 -29.18 10.54
CA GLY A 697 15.89 -29.90 11.66
C GLY A 697 15.00 -31.00 12.20
N TRP A 698 15.58 -31.75 13.11
CA TRP A 698 15.01 -32.93 13.70
C TRP A 698 15.38 -33.01 15.17
N SER A 699 14.51 -33.59 15.98
CA SER A 699 14.77 -33.90 17.38
C SER A 699 14.24 -35.27 17.76
N TYR A 700 14.89 -35.90 18.74
CA TYR A 700 14.54 -37.23 19.23
C TYR A 700 14.79 -37.35 20.75
N GLY A 701 13.75 -37.76 21.48
CA GLY A 701 13.75 -38.03 22.90
C GLY A 701 14.20 -39.46 23.23
N VAL A 702 15.14 -39.59 24.17
CA VAL A 702 15.58 -40.85 24.77
C VAL A 702 15.08 -40.90 26.22
N GLY A 703 13.97 -41.60 26.42
CA GLY A 703 13.21 -41.55 27.68
C GLY A 703 12.64 -40.15 27.94
N ASP A 704 12.29 -39.87 29.19
CA ASP A 704 11.63 -38.60 29.56
C ASP A 704 12.62 -37.47 29.90
N LYS A 705 13.91 -37.83 30.02
CA LYS A 705 14.95 -36.94 30.53
C LYS A 705 15.93 -36.42 29.49
N VAL A 706 16.09 -37.06 28.34
CA VAL A 706 17.11 -36.68 27.35
C VAL A 706 16.46 -36.42 25.99
N GLN A 707 16.86 -35.35 25.31
CA GLN A 707 16.47 -35.05 23.94
C GLN A 707 17.68 -34.63 23.12
N PHE A 708 17.85 -35.20 21.94
CA PHE A 708 18.84 -34.77 20.95
C PHE A 708 18.15 -33.95 19.86
N SER A 709 18.83 -32.94 19.33
CA SER A 709 18.36 -32.18 18.18
C SER A 709 19.49 -31.92 17.21
N ALA A 710 19.16 -31.88 15.92
CA ALA A 710 20.05 -31.52 14.83
C ALA A 710 19.34 -30.61 13.84
N GLY A 711 20.04 -29.70 13.19
CA GLY A 711 19.42 -28.89 12.14
C GLY A 711 20.39 -28.04 11.34
N ALA A 712 19.90 -27.44 10.27
CA ALA A 712 20.64 -26.57 9.38
C ALA A 712 19.76 -25.40 8.94
N MET A 713 20.41 -24.26 8.68
CA MET A 713 19.76 -23.06 8.14
C MET A 713 20.70 -22.32 7.20
N VAL A 714 20.13 -21.59 6.25
CA VAL A 714 20.84 -20.74 5.31
C VAL A 714 20.22 -19.36 5.26
N ARG A 715 21.04 -18.37 4.90
CA ARG A 715 20.64 -16.98 4.72
C ARG A 715 21.37 -16.40 3.51
N ASP A 716 20.61 -15.68 2.70
CA ASP A 716 21.10 -14.84 1.61
C ASP A 716 20.45 -13.46 1.76
N GLN A 717 21.27 -12.41 1.73
CA GLN A 717 20.85 -11.03 1.90
C GLN A 717 21.68 -10.06 1.07
N GLU A 718 21.01 -9.11 0.43
CA GLU A 718 21.66 -7.97 -0.19
C GLU A 718 21.80 -6.82 0.81
N ARG A 719 22.84 -6.00 0.69
CA ARG A 719 22.96 -4.82 1.55
C ARG A 719 21.92 -3.77 1.15
N ASP A 720 21.21 -3.20 2.13
CA ASP A 720 20.24 -2.15 1.87
C ASP A 720 20.91 -0.79 1.68
N THR A 721 21.39 -0.56 0.46
CA THR A 721 22.03 0.69 0.03
C THR A 721 21.04 1.86 -0.10
N ARG A 722 19.72 1.65 0.12
CA ARG A 722 18.69 2.69 0.06
C ARG A 722 18.88 3.80 1.10
N LEU A 723 19.49 3.47 2.24
CA LEU A 723 19.76 4.41 3.34
C LEU A 723 21.02 5.25 3.12
N LEU A 724 21.90 4.85 2.17
CA LEU A 724 23.16 5.51 1.84
C LEU A 724 23.09 6.30 0.52
N ARG A 725 21.95 6.96 0.24
CA ARG A 725 21.77 7.82 -0.95
C ARG A 725 22.77 8.98 -0.94
N GLY A 726 23.85 8.82 -1.70
CA GLY A 726 24.97 9.74 -1.82
C GLY A 726 26.35 9.05 -1.89
N LEU A 727 26.45 7.80 -1.43
CA LEU A 727 27.68 6.99 -1.45
C LEU A 727 27.50 5.67 -2.23
N GLY A 728 26.53 5.60 -3.15
CA GLY A 728 26.27 4.40 -3.95
C GLY A 728 27.51 3.88 -4.71
N VAL A 729 28.46 4.77 -5.05
CA VAL A 729 29.75 4.40 -5.66
C VAL A 729 30.66 3.63 -4.70
N LEU A 730 30.52 3.81 -3.37
CA LEU A 730 31.22 3.00 -2.35
C LEU A 730 30.48 1.70 -2.04
N GLY A 731 29.17 1.61 -2.33
CA GLY A 731 28.35 0.42 -2.11
C GLY A 731 28.44 -0.63 -3.23
N ASN A 732 28.94 -0.25 -4.41
CA ASN A 732 29.06 -1.12 -5.59
C ASN A 732 30.16 -2.20 -5.49
N GLY A 733 30.70 -2.47 -4.30
CA GLY A 733 31.71 -3.52 -4.05
C GLY A 733 31.36 -4.52 -2.94
N ALA A 734 30.31 -4.29 -2.14
CA ALA A 734 29.92 -5.26 -1.11
C ALA A 734 29.00 -6.32 -1.72
N GLU A 735 29.55 -7.53 -1.89
CA GLU A 735 28.80 -8.70 -2.36
C GLU A 735 27.69 -9.14 -1.39
N ARG A 736 26.81 -10.04 -1.84
CA ARG A 736 25.72 -10.62 -1.04
C ARG A 736 26.26 -11.25 0.24
N TYR A 737 25.54 -11.08 1.36
CA TYR A 737 25.86 -11.74 2.61
C TYR A 737 25.22 -13.12 2.63
N GLU A 738 26.04 -14.15 2.43
CA GLU A 738 25.63 -15.54 2.45
C GLU A 738 26.19 -16.26 3.67
N ALA A 739 25.32 -16.94 4.43
CA ALA A 739 25.72 -17.70 5.60
C ALA A 739 24.92 -19.00 5.75
N ALA A 740 25.59 -20.04 6.23
CA ALA A 740 24.97 -21.32 6.54
C ALA A 740 25.39 -21.79 7.94
N ALA A 741 24.44 -22.25 8.75
CA ALA A 741 24.73 -22.80 10.07
C ALA A 741 24.19 -24.21 10.23
N GLN A 742 24.96 -25.05 10.93
CA GLN A 742 24.57 -26.38 11.38
C GLN A 742 24.52 -26.40 12.91
N LEU A 743 23.51 -27.05 13.48
CA LEU A 743 23.28 -27.18 14.92
C LEU A 743 23.22 -28.65 15.31
N LEU A 744 23.90 -29.01 16.39
CA LEU A 744 23.72 -30.26 17.12
C LEU A 744 23.53 -29.92 18.60
N SER A 745 22.50 -30.43 19.25
CA SER A 745 22.26 -30.17 20.67
C SER A 745 21.71 -31.37 21.43
N MET A 746 21.91 -31.34 22.74
CA MET A 746 21.40 -32.31 23.70
C MET A 746 20.81 -31.57 24.90
N SER A 747 19.54 -31.81 25.19
CA SER A 747 18.86 -31.35 26.40
C SER A 747 18.72 -32.49 27.41
N TYR A 748 18.99 -32.20 28.68
CA TYR A 748 18.88 -33.12 29.81
C TYR A 748 18.03 -32.51 30.94
N LYS A 749 16.98 -33.22 31.35
CA LYS A 749 16.04 -32.87 32.41
C LYS A 749 16.27 -33.76 33.64
N PRO A 750 17.18 -33.42 34.56
CA PRO A 750 17.42 -34.22 35.76
C PRO A 750 16.17 -34.35 36.64
N ILE A 751 15.39 -33.26 36.71
CA ILE A 751 14.09 -33.12 37.37
C ILE A 751 13.14 -32.33 36.46
N GLU A 752 11.83 -32.39 36.70
CA GLU A 752 10.82 -31.75 35.83
C GLU A 752 10.99 -30.24 35.69
N THR A 753 11.52 -29.57 36.71
CA THR A 753 11.66 -28.11 36.74
C THR A 753 12.99 -27.61 36.19
N LEU A 754 13.95 -28.48 35.87
CA LEU A 754 15.31 -28.09 35.48
C LEU A 754 15.71 -28.76 34.18
N THR A 755 16.14 -27.96 33.20
CA THR A 755 16.68 -28.43 31.92
C THR A 755 18.06 -27.84 31.68
N PHE A 756 19.03 -28.70 31.35
CA PHE A 756 20.34 -28.31 30.82
C PHE A 756 20.36 -28.57 29.31
N THR A 757 20.93 -27.68 28.52
CA THR A 757 21.11 -27.89 27.08
C THR A 757 22.55 -27.59 26.70
N GLY A 758 23.24 -28.57 26.12
CA GLY A 758 24.52 -28.36 25.44
C GLY A 758 24.31 -28.31 23.93
N ALA A 759 24.91 -27.34 23.24
CA ALA A 759 24.80 -27.21 21.79
C ALA A 759 26.16 -26.93 21.13
N TYR A 760 26.33 -27.47 19.94
CA TYR A 760 27.42 -27.20 19.03
C TYR A 760 26.84 -26.56 17.76
N THR A 761 27.37 -25.41 17.36
CA THR A 761 26.97 -24.68 16.16
C THR A 761 28.18 -24.53 15.25
N ARG A 762 28.07 -24.92 13.98
CA ARG A 762 29.06 -24.57 12.95
C ARG A 762 28.45 -23.57 12.00
N LEU A 763 28.97 -22.35 12.02
CA LEU A 763 28.61 -21.27 11.10
C LEU A 763 29.67 -21.19 10.00
N ARG A 764 29.25 -21.10 8.75
CA ARG A 764 30.08 -20.77 7.60
C ARG A 764 29.52 -19.51 6.96
N GLU A 765 30.39 -18.55 6.71
CA GLU A 765 30.04 -17.29 6.06
C GLU A 765 30.85 -17.16 4.78
N ASP A 766 30.18 -16.82 3.67
CA ASP A 766 30.87 -16.46 2.44
C ASP A 766 31.23 -14.98 2.49
N ARG A 767 32.49 -14.67 2.15
CA ARG A 767 32.99 -13.28 2.07
C ARG A 767 32.72 -12.38 3.29
N ALA A 768 32.63 -13.00 4.46
CA ALA A 768 32.39 -12.31 5.71
C ALA A 768 33.10 -12.97 6.90
N LEU A 769 33.22 -12.20 7.98
CA LEU A 769 33.80 -12.61 9.25
C LEU A 769 32.88 -12.17 10.40
N LEU A 770 32.15 -13.11 11.02
CA LEU A 770 31.23 -12.85 12.13
C LEU A 770 30.20 -11.75 11.84
N GLY A 771 29.66 -11.76 10.63
CA GLY A 771 28.67 -10.80 10.13
C GLY A 771 29.27 -9.53 9.51
N ILE A 772 30.60 -9.39 9.53
CA ILE A 772 31.33 -8.23 8.97
C ILE A 772 31.74 -8.55 7.53
N GLN A 773 31.37 -7.68 6.59
CA GLN A 773 31.78 -7.74 5.19
C GLN A 773 32.69 -6.56 4.84
N SER A 774 33.58 -6.75 3.86
CA SER A 774 34.38 -5.67 3.28
C SER A 774 33.81 -5.20 1.94
N PHE A 775 34.22 -4.00 1.52
CA PHE A 775 33.96 -3.47 0.18
C PHE A 775 35.01 -3.94 -0.84
N ASP A 776 36.14 -4.48 -0.39
CA ASP A 776 37.13 -5.11 -1.26
C ASP A 776 36.85 -6.62 -1.35
N PRO A 777 36.59 -7.18 -2.55
CA PRO A 777 36.30 -8.61 -2.72
C PRO A 777 37.44 -9.53 -2.26
N SER A 778 38.68 -9.02 -2.20
CA SER A 778 39.86 -9.78 -1.79
C SER A 778 39.99 -9.92 -0.26
N ASP A 779 39.34 -9.07 0.53
CA ASP A 779 39.52 -9.01 1.98
C ASP A 779 39.05 -10.27 2.69
N PHE A 780 37.85 -10.76 2.34
CA PHE A 780 37.30 -11.98 2.90
C PHE A 780 37.01 -13.02 1.82
N GLN A 781 37.68 -12.98 0.67
CA GLN A 781 37.34 -13.72 -0.55
C GLN A 781 36.93 -15.19 -0.32
N ASP A 782 37.61 -15.91 0.58
CA ASP A 782 37.36 -17.33 0.84
C ASP A 782 36.45 -17.58 2.05
N GLY A 783 36.01 -16.51 2.74
CA GLY A 783 35.05 -16.52 3.84
C GLY A 783 35.64 -16.97 5.17
N SER A 784 34.74 -17.32 6.10
CA SER A 784 35.11 -17.78 7.43
C SER A 784 34.24 -18.91 7.97
N THR A 785 34.76 -19.62 8.96
CA THR A 785 34.05 -20.68 9.68
C THR A 785 34.20 -20.48 11.17
N THR A 786 33.07 -20.51 11.89
CA THR A 786 33.02 -20.40 13.35
C THR A 786 32.42 -21.66 13.96
N ASP A 787 33.19 -22.29 14.85
CA ASP A 787 32.72 -23.38 15.69
C ASP A 787 32.32 -22.82 17.07
N GLY A 788 31.04 -22.92 17.40
CA GLY A 788 30.44 -22.43 18.63
C GLY A 788 30.00 -23.56 19.56
N TYR A 789 30.23 -23.38 20.85
CA TYR A 789 29.75 -24.28 21.91
C TYR A 789 28.92 -23.47 22.90
N SER A 790 27.67 -23.87 23.09
CA SER A 790 26.73 -23.20 23.99
C SER A 790 26.30 -24.15 25.11
N LEU A 791 26.20 -23.62 26.33
CA LEU A 791 25.62 -24.31 27.48
C LEU A 791 24.50 -23.44 28.06
N SER A 792 23.31 -24.02 28.18
CA SER A 792 22.11 -23.36 28.70
C SER A 792 21.55 -24.10 29.91
N LEU A 793 20.97 -23.34 30.83
CA LEU A 793 20.22 -23.78 31.99
C LEU A 793 18.86 -23.07 31.98
N ASN A 794 17.79 -23.83 32.13
CA ASN A 794 16.43 -23.33 32.31
C ASN A 794 15.82 -23.98 33.54
N TRP A 795 15.50 -23.19 34.56
CA TRP A 795 15.02 -23.66 35.85
C TRP A 795 13.73 -22.96 36.28
N ALA A 796 12.63 -23.70 36.33
CA ALA A 796 11.38 -23.27 36.98
C ALA A 796 11.50 -23.45 38.50
N ALA A 797 12.26 -22.56 39.14
CA ALA A 797 12.54 -22.60 40.58
C ALA A 797 11.28 -22.70 41.46
N THR A 798 10.19 -22.05 41.05
CA THR A 798 8.86 -22.21 41.66
C THR A 798 7.78 -22.10 40.57
N ALA A 799 6.52 -22.36 40.92
CA ALA A 799 5.38 -22.16 40.00
C ALA A 799 5.29 -20.73 39.41
N LYS A 800 5.90 -19.74 40.09
CA LYS A 800 5.88 -18.33 39.69
C LYS A 800 7.26 -17.79 39.29
N LEU A 801 8.35 -18.53 39.48
CA LEU A 801 9.71 -18.02 39.29
C LEU A 801 10.49 -18.95 38.38
N SER A 802 11.10 -18.39 37.34
CA SER A 802 11.97 -19.07 36.39
C SER A 802 13.31 -18.34 36.26
N VAL A 803 14.39 -19.11 36.16
CA VAL A 803 15.76 -18.64 36.00
C VAL A 803 16.33 -19.27 34.73
N MET A 804 17.03 -18.46 33.94
CA MET A 804 17.59 -18.88 32.67
C MET A 804 19.02 -18.35 32.59
N ALA A 805 19.95 -19.19 32.14
CA ALA A 805 21.34 -18.79 31.93
C ALA A 805 21.87 -19.50 30.68
N THR A 806 22.59 -18.79 29.82
CA THR A 806 23.26 -19.36 28.66
C THR A 806 24.62 -18.72 28.50
N GLY A 807 25.63 -19.53 28.16
CA GLY A 807 26.95 -19.06 27.77
C GLY A 807 27.38 -19.75 26.48
N THR A 808 27.99 -18.99 25.58
CA THR A 808 28.49 -19.46 24.28
C THR A 808 29.95 -19.07 24.12
N VAL A 809 30.78 -20.00 23.64
CA VAL A 809 32.17 -19.76 23.24
C VAL A 809 32.32 -20.14 21.77
N GLY A 810 32.81 -19.21 20.95
CA GLY A 810 33.07 -19.39 19.53
C GLY A 810 34.56 -19.42 19.22
N LYS A 811 34.96 -20.23 18.23
CA LYS A 811 36.28 -20.17 17.61
C LYS A 811 36.14 -19.95 16.10
N THR A 812 36.57 -18.80 15.62
CA THR A 812 36.50 -18.40 14.21
C THR A 812 37.85 -18.58 13.52
N ARG A 813 37.80 -19.08 12.29
CA ARG A 813 38.94 -19.23 11.38
C ARG A 813 38.54 -18.70 10.01
N THR A 814 39.47 -18.09 9.29
CA THR A 814 39.28 -17.73 7.88
C THR A 814 39.85 -18.82 6.99
N ASN A 815 39.32 -18.92 5.78
CA ASN A 815 39.94 -19.74 4.74
C ASN A 815 41.16 -18.98 4.18
N GLY A 816 42.19 -19.69 3.72
CA GLY A 816 43.47 -19.08 3.34
C GLY A 816 43.45 -18.54 1.91
N GLY A 817 44.13 -17.41 1.65
CA GLY A 817 44.21 -16.80 0.31
C GLY A 817 43.75 -15.34 0.24
N GLN A 818 43.11 -14.84 1.30
CA GLN A 818 42.49 -13.52 1.38
C GLN A 818 43.34 -12.43 2.07
N THR A 819 43.07 -11.16 1.77
CA THR A 819 43.80 -9.98 2.29
C THR A 819 43.62 -9.79 3.80
N LEU A 820 42.41 -10.01 4.33
CA LEU A 820 42.11 -9.97 5.77
C LEU A 820 41.85 -11.38 6.29
N SER A 821 42.79 -11.94 7.03
CA SER A 821 42.68 -13.29 7.59
C SER A 821 42.74 -13.26 9.11
N VAL A 822 42.16 -14.28 9.74
CA VAL A 822 42.35 -14.49 11.16
C VAL A 822 43.69 -15.17 11.38
N GLY A 823 44.47 -14.68 12.36
CA GLY A 823 45.76 -15.28 12.69
C GLY A 823 45.65 -16.77 13.02
N LYS A 824 46.76 -17.51 12.87
CA LYS A 824 46.80 -18.99 12.91
C LYS A 824 46.11 -19.63 14.11
N ASP A 825 46.05 -18.93 15.25
CA ASP A 825 45.43 -19.42 16.48
C ASP A 825 43.88 -19.30 16.51
N GLY A 826 43.30 -18.56 15.57
CA GLY A 826 41.86 -18.27 15.48
C GLY A 826 41.42 -17.04 16.31
N LEU A 827 40.18 -16.61 16.12
CA LEU A 827 39.51 -15.67 17.05
C LEU A 827 38.71 -16.48 18.05
N THR A 828 38.85 -16.18 19.34
CA THR A 828 37.97 -16.71 20.39
C THR A 828 36.95 -15.65 20.74
N SER A 829 35.66 -15.97 20.63
CA SER A 829 34.56 -15.10 21.01
C SER A 829 33.72 -15.70 22.14
N THR A 830 33.08 -14.84 22.95
CA THR A 830 32.15 -15.27 24.01
C THR A 830 30.86 -14.45 23.96
N ALA A 831 29.76 -15.06 24.37
CA ALA A 831 28.49 -14.39 24.62
C ALA A 831 27.81 -15.05 25.82
N PHE A 832 27.03 -14.30 26.59
CA PHE A 832 26.21 -14.90 27.64
C PHE A 832 24.93 -14.10 27.88
N GLN A 833 23.95 -14.76 28.49
CA GLN A 833 22.75 -14.13 29.00
C GLN A 833 22.29 -14.85 30.25
N VAL A 834 21.92 -14.07 31.25
CA VAL A 834 21.29 -14.55 32.47
C VAL A 834 20.01 -13.76 32.65
N GLY A 835 18.92 -14.42 32.97
CA GLY A 835 17.69 -13.72 33.28
C GLY A 835 16.80 -14.48 34.24
N VAL A 836 15.86 -13.73 34.80
CA VAL A 836 14.86 -14.20 35.74
C VAL A 836 13.51 -13.71 35.25
N ALA A 837 12.52 -14.58 35.20
CA ALA A 837 11.14 -14.20 34.97
C ALA A 837 10.24 -14.65 36.10
N ARG A 838 9.39 -13.73 36.55
CA ARG A 838 8.37 -13.95 37.57
C ARG A 838 6.98 -13.73 36.99
N ASN A 839 6.16 -14.77 37.05
CA ASN A 839 4.74 -14.72 36.71
C ASN A 839 3.91 -14.34 37.95
N ASP A 840 2.73 -13.75 37.73
CA ASP A 840 1.81 -13.29 38.77
C ASP A 840 2.52 -12.43 39.84
N LEU A 841 3.32 -11.46 39.39
CA LEU A 841 4.06 -10.53 40.24
C LEU A 841 3.12 -9.57 40.97
N MET A 842 2.24 -8.87 40.25
CA MET A 842 1.31 -7.89 40.83
C MET A 842 -0.16 -8.33 40.73
N SER A 843 -0.51 -9.09 39.70
CA SER A 843 -1.85 -9.53 39.35
C SER A 843 -1.79 -10.85 38.58
N LYS A 844 -2.87 -11.64 38.65
CA LYS A 844 -2.91 -12.94 37.95
C LYS A 844 -2.77 -12.74 36.43
N GLY A 845 -1.80 -13.41 35.83
CA GLY A 845 -1.48 -13.38 34.41
C GLY A 845 -0.40 -12.38 34.00
N ASP A 846 0.07 -11.50 34.89
CA ASP A 846 1.21 -10.63 34.57
C ASP A 846 2.55 -11.37 34.66
N ARG A 847 3.57 -10.82 33.99
CA ARG A 847 4.92 -11.38 33.93
C ARG A 847 5.94 -10.26 33.92
N LEU A 848 6.89 -10.31 34.84
CA LEU A 848 8.10 -9.50 34.81
C LEU A 848 9.28 -10.39 34.40
N GLN A 849 10.07 -9.93 33.46
CA GLN A 849 11.32 -10.54 33.05
C GLN A 849 12.44 -9.51 33.16
N ILE A 850 13.57 -9.92 33.73
CA ILE A 850 14.79 -9.13 33.78
C ILE A 850 15.91 -10.01 33.25
N SER A 851 16.71 -9.49 32.31
CA SER A 851 17.87 -10.18 31.76
C SER A 851 19.07 -9.26 31.66
N VAL A 852 20.24 -9.86 31.82
CA VAL A 852 21.54 -9.24 31.56
C VAL A 852 22.22 -10.09 30.51
N SER A 853 22.62 -9.49 29.40
CA SER A 853 23.35 -10.16 28.33
C SER A 853 24.65 -9.45 27.98
N GLN A 854 25.66 -10.25 27.64
CA GLN A 854 26.81 -9.83 26.89
C GLN A 854 26.62 -10.33 25.45
N PRO A 855 26.49 -9.41 24.48
CA PRO A 855 26.57 -9.77 23.07
C PRO A 855 27.89 -10.46 22.73
N MET A 856 27.98 -11.02 21.53
CA MET A 856 29.23 -11.66 21.10
C MET A 856 30.40 -10.69 21.19
N PHE A 857 31.45 -11.12 21.88
CA PHE A 857 32.64 -10.33 22.15
C PHE A 857 33.89 -11.14 21.81
N VAL A 858 34.80 -10.57 21.03
CA VAL A 858 36.10 -11.21 20.73
C VAL A 858 37.02 -11.05 21.94
N GLU A 859 37.27 -12.15 22.64
CA GLU A 859 38.13 -12.19 23.82
C GLU A 859 39.60 -12.06 23.47
N ARG A 860 40.00 -12.75 22.40
CA ARG A 860 41.38 -12.82 21.93
C ARG A 860 41.42 -13.23 20.47
N GLY A 861 42.43 -12.73 19.78
CA GLY A 861 42.68 -13.07 18.40
C GLY A 861 43.25 -11.89 17.64
N ARG A 862 43.90 -12.20 16.53
CA ARG A 862 44.54 -11.24 15.64
C ARG A 862 43.88 -11.27 14.28
N LEU A 863 43.75 -10.10 13.68
CA LEU A 863 43.45 -9.95 12.27
C LEU A 863 44.77 -9.69 11.54
N ASP A 864 45.12 -10.60 10.65
CA ASP A 864 46.30 -10.54 9.79
C ASP A 864 45.93 -9.88 8.46
N VAL A 865 46.52 -8.72 8.20
CA VAL A 865 46.34 -7.93 6.97
C VAL A 865 47.53 -8.19 6.05
N SER A 866 47.30 -8.90 4.95
CA SER A 866 48.34 -9.28 3.99
C SER A 866 48.27 -8.38 2.76
N THR A 867 49.28 -7.54 2.56
CA THR A 867 49.34 -6.60 1.43
C THR A 867 50.62 -6.78 0.62
N VAL A 868 50.56 -6.47 -0.67
CA VAL A 868 51.75 -6.44 -1.53
C VAL A 868 52.50 -5.14 -1.26
N GLN A 869 53.75 -5.25 -0.80
CA GLN A 869 54.61 -4.09 -0.57
C GLN A 869 56.04 -4.37 -1.02
N VAL A 870 56.83 -3.32 -1.15
CA VAL A 870 58.28 -3.44 -1.33
C VAL A 870 58.87 -3.97 -0.02
N ILE A 871 59.21 -5.27 0.01
CA ILE A 871 59.76 -5.95 1.20
C ILE A 871 61.25 -5.67 1.37
N ASP A 872 61.93 -5.28 0.29
CA ASP A 872 63.31 -4.81 0.31
C ASP A 872 63.42 -3.48 -0.44
N ARG A 873 63.66 -2.41 0.31
CA ARG A 873 63.77 -1.04 -0.23
C ARG A 873 65.10 -0.76 -0.94
N GLN A 874 66.10 -1.63 -0.82
CA GLN A 874 67.39 -1.51 -1.51
C GLN A 874 67.35 -2.16 -2.89
N THR A 875 66.69 -3.32 -3.01
CA THR A 875 66.56 -4.05 -4.28
C THR A 875 65.27 -3.72 -5.04
N GLY A 876 64.27 -3.14 -4.36
CA GLY A 876 62.94 -2.91 -4.92
C GLY A 876 62.08 -4.17 -4.99
N GLU A 877 62.51 -5.28 -4.36
CA GLU A 877 61.78 -6.55 -4.36
C GLU A 877 60.40 -6.38 -3.74
N ILE A 878 59.39 -6.77 -4.50
CA ILE A 878 57.99 -6.72 -4.11
C ILE A 878 57.59 -8.09 -3.56
N GLY A 879 57.00 -8.12 -2.38
CA GLY A 879 56.54 -9.34 -1.73
C GLY A 879 55.31 -9.10 -0.86
N ILE A 880 54.70 -10.18 -0.39
CA ILE A 880 53.56 -10.10 0.53
C ILE A 880 54.11 -9.82 1.93
N ALA A 881 53.61 -8.77 2.57
CA ALA A 881 53.84 -8.54 3.98
C ALA A 881 52.54 -8.61 4.77
N THR A 882 52.58 -9.35 5.86
CA THR A 882 51.45 -9.53 6.77
C THR A 882 51.67 -8.67 8.02
N GLN A 883 50.71 -7.82 8.32
CA GLN A 883 50.65 -7.07 9.58
C GLN A 883 49.55 -7.66 10.46
N SER A 884 49.89 -8.02 11.70
CA SER A 884 48.91 -8.55 12.65
C SER A 884 48.38 -7.44 13.55
N ILE A 885 47.06 -7.32 13.65
CA ILE A 885 46.36 -6.37 14.51
C ILE A 885 45.64 -7.16 15.60
N ASP A 886 45.93 -6.88 16.87
CA ASP A 886 45.15 -7.42 17.98
C ASP A 886 43.74 -6.77 17.99
N ILE A 887 42.69 -7.58 17.91
CA ILE A 887 41.30 -7.10 17.76
C ILE A 887 40.45 -7.31 19.03
N SER A 888 41.06 -7.14 20.20
CA SER A 888 40.31 -7.13 21.47
C SER A 888 39.65 -5.77 21.70
N GLY A 889 38.36 -5.80 22.06
CA GLY A 889 37.58 -4.60 22.34
C GLY A 889 37.34 -4.37 23.84
N LYS A 890 36.38 -3.49 24.16
CA LYS A 890 35.79 -3.41 25.51
C LYS A 890 34.45 -4.12 25.53
N ARG A 891 34.20 -4.92 26.57
CA ARG A 891 32.94 -5.66 26.72
C ARG A 891 31.76 -4.71 26.79
N ARG A 892 30.70 -5.03 26.05
CA ARG A 892 29.38 -4.39 26.16
C ARG A 892 28.48 -5.27 27.00
N ILE A 893 27.73 -4.66 27.91
CA ILE A 893 26.71 -5.34 28.71
C ILE A 893 25.38 -4.65 28.43
N ALA A 894 24.35 -5.46 28.19
CA ALA A 894 22.98 -5.01 28.06
C ALA A 894 22.16 -5.54 29.23
N GLY A 895 21.38 -4.67 29.85
CA GLY A 895 20.34 -5.01 30.80
C GLY A 895 18.97 -4.75 30.19
N GLU A 896 18.05 -5.69 30.31
CA GLU A 896 16.68 -5.58 29.84
C GLU A 896 15.70 -5.91 30.96
N ALA A 897 14.60 -5.16 30.99
CA ALA A 897 13.45 -5.43 31.83
C ALA A 897 12.18 -5.34 30.97
N LEU A 898 11.32 -6.36 31.07
CA LEU A 898 10.05 -6.45 30.36
C LEU A 898 8.96 -6.80 31.37
N TYR A 899 7.99 -5.92 31.55
CA TYR A 899 6.79 -6.17 32.33
C TYR A 899 5.58 -6.27 31.41
N MET A 900 4.86 -7.38 31.44
CA MET A 900 3.66 -7.61 30.64
C MET A 900 2.47 -7.86 31.56
N ARG A 901 1.34 -7.24 31.28
CA ARG A 901 0.11 -7.43 32.03
C ARG A 901 -1.08 -7.64 31.08
N PRO A 902 -1.84 -8.74 31.21
CA PRO A 902 -3.08 -8.90 30.49
C PRO A 902 -4.14 -7.91 30.99
N VAL A 903 -4.94 -7.39 30.07
CA VAL A 903 -6.03 -6.46 30.35
C VAL A 903 -7.36 -7.11 29.95
N SER A 904 -8.43 -6.78 30.67
CA SER A 904 -9.79 -7.25 30.38
C SER A 904 -9.92 -8.78 30.25
N GLY A 905 -9.36 -9.54 31.20
CA GLY A 905 -9.49 -11.00 31.24
C GLY A 905 -8.74 -11.76 30.13
N GLY A 906 -7.76 -11.13 29.47
CA GLY A 906 -6.98 -11.72 28.37
C GLY A 906 -7.37 -11.22 26.98
N LEU A 907 -8.34 -10.31 26.88
CA LEU A 907 -8.72 -9.59 25.65
C LEU A 907 -7.68 -8.54 25.20
N GLY A 908 -6.48 -8.57 25.76
CA GLY A 908 -5.39 -7.66 25.45
C GLY A 908 -4.26 -7.77 26.45
N ASP A 909 -3.13 -7.14 26.15
CA ASP A 909 -2.02 -7.00 27.06
C ASP A 909 -1.32 -5.65 26.91
N VAL A 910 -0.77 -5.16 28.01
CA VAL A 910 0.11 -4.00 28.05
C VAL A 910 1.48 -4.50 28.45
N ALA A 911 2.48 -4.27 27.60
CA ALA A 911 3.88 -4.52 27.91
C ALA A 911 4.63 -3.21 28.06
N LEU A 912 5.46 -3.10 29.08
CA LEU A 912 6.46 -2.05 29.26
C LEU A 912 7.83 -2.71 29.18
N PHE A 913 8.74 -2.15 28.40
CA PHE A 913 10.12 -2.60 28.37
C PHE A 913 11.11 -1.46 28.55
N GLY A 914 12.25 -1.79 29.14
CA GLY A 914 13.40 -0.92 29.27
C GLY A 914 14.66 -1.70 28.96
N ARG A 915 15.59 -1.09 28.24
CA ARG A 915 16.91 -1.61 27.93
C ARG A 915 17.96 -0.56 28.21
N VAL A 916 19.04 -0.98 28.84
CA VAL A 916 20.22 -0.17 29.13
C VAL A 916 21.41 -0.88 28.53
N GLU A 917 22.20 -0.18 27.73
CA GLU A 917 23.46 -0.73 27.22
C GLU A 917 24.64 0.16 27.61
N THR A 918 25.73 -0.49 28.01
CA THR A 918 27.00 0.19 28.20
C THR A 918 27.73 0.26 26.86
N GLN A 919 27.96 1.47 26.36
CA GLN A 919 28.89 1.67 25.25
C GLN A 919 30.32 1.71 25.82
N GLY A 920 31.20 0.84 25.34
CA GLY A 920 32.56 0.69 25.84
C GLY A 920 33.51 1.85 25.50
N GLY A 921 33.07 3.12 25.55
CA GLY A 921 33.89 4.32 25.33
C GLY A 921 33.93 5.20 26.57
N GLY A 922 35.06 5.83 26.88
CA GLY A 922 35.31 6.64 28.09
C GLY A 922 34.53 7.96 28.19
N ALA A 923 33.38 8.09 27.55
CA ALA A 923 32.41 9.14 27.77
C ALA A 923 31.07 8.44 28.07
N THR A 924 30.48 8.75 29.23
CA THR A 924 29.23 8.18 29.74
C THR A 924 28.04 8.52 28.84
N SER A 925 27.90 7.85 27.70
CA SER A 925 26.63 7.80 26.97
C SER A 925 26.06 6.40 27.14
N GLU A 926 25.40 6.18 28.26
CA GLU A 926 24.50 5.04 28.42
C GLU A 926 23.35 5.23 27.43
N SER A 927 23.12 4.24 26.57
CA SER A 927 21.97 4.26 25.68
C SER A 927 20.79 3.60 26.38
N TYR A 928 19.83 4.43 26.75
CA TYR A 928 18.57 4.01 27.35
C TYR A 928 17.51 3.90 26.26
N THR A 929 16.84 2.75 26.19
CA THR A 929 15.65 2.58 25.36
C THR A 929 14.51 2.16 26.26
N THR A 930 13.39 2.87 26.21
CA THR A 930 12.15 2.45 26.88
C THR A 930 11.02 2.44 25.86
N GLY A 931 10.04 1.59 26.08
CA GLY A 931 8.88 1.52 25.20
C GLY A 931 7.73 0.79 25.84
N ALA A 932 6.55 0.97 25.23
CA ALA A 932 5.33 0.33 25.64
C ALA A 932 4.66 -0.32 24.42
N ARG A 933 4.12 -1.52 24.61
CA ARG A 933 3.28 -2.22 23.63
C ARG A 933 1.88 -2.34 24.21
N PHE A 934 0.87 -1.98 23.42
CA PHE A 934 -0.52 -2.19 23.75
C PHE A 934 -1.10 -3.14 22.71
N ARG A 935 -1.53 -4.32 23.14
CA ARG A 935 -2.25 -5.28 22.32
C ARG A 935 -3.69 -5.32 22.81
N ILE A 936 -4.64 -5.06 21.92
CA ILE A 936 -6.06 -5.25 22.20
C ILE A 936 -6.52 -6.35 21.25
N ALA A 937 -6.97 -7.46 21.81
CA ALA A 937 -7.55 -8.57 21.07
C ALA A 937 -9.08 -8.38 21.07
N PHE A 938 -9.63 -8.04 19.91
CA PHE A 938 -11.07 -7.80 19.72
C PHE A 938 -11.85 -9.08 19.43
#